data_AF-A0AB36MF91-F1
#
_entry.id   AF-A0AB36MF91-F1
#
_cell.length_a   1.000
_cell.length_b   1.000
_cell.length_c   1.000
_cell.angle_alpha   90.00
_cell.angle_beta   90.00
_cell.angle_gamma   90.00
#
_symmetry.space_group_name_H-M   'P 1'
#
loop_
_entity.id
_entity.type
_entity.pdbx_description
1 polymer ?
#
loop_
_entity_poly.entity_id
_entity_poly.type
_entity_poly.pdbx_seq_one_letter_code
_entity_poly.pdbx_strand_id
1 'polypeptide(L)'
;ATKASVNYTNADEEAQKAYDAAVEAANAIVAKEGANADSTAVQAALEQVKAAKAALNGDSNLANAKQAAQDAIDKLNNLNDAQKAAAKAAVDNATDAAGVTAASDKAEALDGNMGDLKESVADVDATKASVNYKNADEEAQKAYDAAVEAANAIVAKEGTNADSAAVQAALEQVKAAKDALNGDSNLANAKQAAKDAIDKLNNLNEAQKAAAKAAVDNATDAAGVTAASDKAEALDGNMGNLKESVADLDTTKASGNYKNADEKVQKAYDAAVEAANAIVAKEGTNADSAEVQAALEKVQAAKAALNGDSNLANAKQAAQDAIDKLNNLNEAQKEAAKAAVDNATDAAGVTAASDKATVLDSNMGDLKESVADVDATKASVNYTNADEAAQKAYDAAIEAANAIVAKEGANADSAAVQAALEKVQAAKAALNGDSNLANAKQAAQDAIDKLNNLNDAQKSAAKAAIEQASSLAEVSTAGDKATNLDSSMGDLKKAFKDNESIKNSVSYVNASADKQKAFDDAMKAASDVLNGKQADYKTVLDLIISLSNAKDNLDGAKNFNNSKQVAKDVIDNLANLNDAQKVTAKKEINSATQENAITNAVNKAKNLDDLMIKLHAAIEVATQTRVTVRYLNASPELREAYDKVVKLSKEVVAKNGNDANANDIQLLLQALETAQNALNGKEIVTPDSSQNNQTDSNSDSKLENKTANPSKATATAKNKVSTSEKLPQTGDTSDNNVSIIGATLASIAGLFGLGSLYKKKEDK
;
A
#
# COMPACT_ATOMS: atom_id res chain seq x y z
N ALA A 1 -43.51 -157.16 39.30
CA ALA A 1 -44.07 -156.67 38.02
C ALA A 1 -45.08 -155.54 38.27
N THR A 2 -46.25 -155.79 38.86
CA THR A 2 -47.26 -154.74 39.07
C THR A 2 -46.81 -153.60 39.98
N LYS A 3 -46.10 -153.86 41.09
CA LYS A 3 -45.53 -152.79 41.94
C LYS A 3 -44.52 -151.86 41.24
N ALA A 4 -43.99 -152.26 40.09
CA ALA A 4 -43.06 -151.46 39.27
C ALA A 4 -43.73 -150.88 38.02
N SER A 5 -45.05 -151.04 37.87
CA SER A 5 -45.81 -150.51 36.73
C SER A 5 -46.29 -149.10 37.01
N VAL A 6 -46.43 -148.29 35.94
CA VAL A 6 -47.00 -146.93 35.98
C VAL A 6 -48.33 -146.90 36.71
N ASN A 7 -49.18 -147.91 36.45
CA ASN A 7 -50.49 -148.03 37.07
C ASN A 7 -50.43 -148.21 38.60
N TYR A 8 -49.34 -148.77 39.15
CA TYR A 8 -49.15 -148.87 40.60
C TYR A 8 -48.45 -147.64 41.15
N THR A 9 -47.34 -147.20 40.56
CA THR A 9 -46.50 -146.13 41.11
C THR A 9 -47.20 -144.77 41.15
N ASN A 10 -48.18 -144.55 40.28
CA ASN A 10 -49.00 -143.34 40.23
C ASN A 10 -50.42 -143.52 40.80
N ALA A 11 -50.77 -144.73 41.27
CA ALA A 11 -52.08 -144.96 41.87
C ALA A 11 -52.21 -144.20 43.19
N ASP A 12 -53.43 -143.91 43.61
CA ASP A 12 -53.68 -143.32 44.92
C ASP A 12 -53.11 -144.20 46.02
N GLU A 13 -52.63 -143.59 47.11
CA GLU A 13 -52.01 -144.30 48.22
C GLU A 13 -52.93 -145.40 48.80
N GLU A 14 -54.24 -145.16 48.80
CA GLU A 14 -55.26 -146.13 49.21
C GLU A 14 -55.35 -147.34 48.27
N ALA A 15 -55.28 -147.13 46.95
CA ALA A 15 -55.28 -148.19 45.95
C ALA A 15 -53.98 -148.99 45.95
N GLN A 16 -52.83 -148.34 46.17
CA GLN A 16 -51.54 -149.01 46.37
C GLN A 16 -51.57 -149.90 47.61
N LYS A 17 -52.05 -149.38 48.75
CA LYS A 17 -52.20 -150.14 50.00
C LYS A 17 -53.18 -151.31 49.87
N ALA A 18 -54.31 -151.11 49.17
CA ALA A 18 -55.28 -152.16 48.92
C ALA A 18 -54.69 -153.29 48.04
N TYR A 19 -53.91 -152.94 47.01
CA TYR A 19 -53.20 -153.92 46.19
C TYR A 19 -52.13 -154.67 46.99
N ASP A 20 -51.35 -153.97 47.80
CA ASP A 20 -50.31 -154.54 48.64
C ASP A 20 -50.89 -155.50 49.69
N ALA A 21 -51.97 -155.11 50.36
CA ALA A 21 -52.69 -155.96 51.31
C ALA A 21 -53.31 -157.19 50.65
N ALA A 22 -53.87 -157.06 49.44
CA ALA A 22 -54.41 -158.20 48.69
C ALA A 22 -53.30 -159.18 48.26
N VAL A 23 -52.15 -158.67 47.81
CA VAL A 23 -50.99 -159.50 47.45
C VAL A 23 -50.41 -160.20 48.68
N GLU A 24 -50.33 -159.50 49.82
CA GLU A 24 -49.89 -160.08 51.10
C GLU A 24 -50.84 -161.19 51.56
N ALA A 25 -52.15 -160.97 51.50
CA ALA A 25 -53.16 -161.98 51.81
C ALA A 25 -53.07 -163.21 50.88
N ALA A 26 -52.84 -163.01 49.58
CA ALA A 26 -52.64 -164.12 48.64
C ALA A 26 -51.33 -164.88 48.90
N ASN A 27 -50.24 -164.17 49.22
CA ASN A 27 -48.96 -164.79 49.59
C ASN A 27 -49.08 -165.62 50.87
N ALA A 28 -49.89 -165.17 51.84
CA ALA A 28 -50.17 -165.93 53.06
C ALA A 28 -50.89 -167.28 52.80
N ILE A 29 -51.68 -167.37 51.72
CA ILE A 29 -52.31 -168.64 51.28
C ILE A 29 -51.29 -169.56 50.62
N VAL A 30 -50.41 -169.03 49.76
CA VAL A 30 -49.36 -169.81 49.08
C VAL A 30 -48.31 -170.36 50.06
N ALA A 31 -48.06 -169.67 51.18
CA ALA A 31 -47.05 -170.04 52.17
C ALA A 31 -47.47 -171.15 53.17
N LYS A 32 -48.71 -171.66 53.13
CA LYS A 32 -49.24 -172.60 54.14
C LYS A 32 -48.97 -174.07 53.77
N GLU A 33 -47.89 -174.67 54.27
CA GLU A 33 -47.67 -176.12 54.20
C GLU A 33 -48.63 -176.86 55.16
N GLY A 34 -49.39 -177.83 54.65
CA GLY A 34 -50.13 -178.80 55.46
C GLY A 34 -51.60 -178.47 55.78
N ALA A 35 -52.12 -177.30 55.39
CA ALA A 35 -53.55 -177.01 55.37
C ALA A 35 -53.93 -176.51 53.98
N ASN A 36 -54.42 -177.41 53.12
CA ASN A 36 -54.94 -177.04 51.80
C ASN A 36 -56.03 -175.99 52.00
N ALA A 37 -55.74 -174.73 51.64
CA ALA A 37 -56.79 -173.75 51.41
C ALA A 37 -57.71 -174.34 50.34
N ASP A 38 -59.01 -174.38 50.63
CA ASP A 38 -59.95 -174.93 49.67
C ASP A 38 -59.97 -174.06 48.40
N SER A 39 -60.48 -174.65 47.31
CA SER A 39 -60.56 -173.96 46.02
C SER A 39 -61.27 -172.61 46.12
N THR A 40 -62.18 -172.42 47.08
CA THR A 40 -62.96 -171.18 47.26
C THR A 40 -62.11 -170.09 47.90
N ALA A 41 -61.28 -170.41 48.89
CA ALA A 41 -60.37 -169.46 49.55
C ALA A 41 -59.23 -168.99 48.63
N VAL A 42 -58.63 -169.92 47.87
CA VAL A 42 -57.62 -169.58 46.85
C VAL A 42 -58.25 -168.69 45.76
N GLN A 43 -59.48 -169.00 45.35
CA GLN A 43 -60.19 -168.22 44.36
C GLN A 43 -60.59 -166.84 44.89
N ALA A 44 -61.01 -166.72 46.15
CA ALA A 44 -61.33 -165.43 46.77
C ALA A 44 -60.10 -164.51 46.87
N ALA A 45 -58.94 -165.03 47.27
CA ALA A 45 -57.71 -164.24 47.31
C ALA A 45 -57.20 -163.87 45.91
N LEU A 46 -57.31 -164.78 44.94
CA LEU A 46 -57.00 -164.48 43.54
C LEU A 46 -57.93 -163.37 43.00
N GLU A 47 -59.23 -163.43 43.29
CA GLU A 47 -60.19 -162.39 42.89
C GLU A 47 -59.96 -161.07 43.64
N GLN A 48 -59.56 -161.09 44.91
CA GLN A 48 -59.17 -159.86 45.63
C GLN A 48 -57.91 -159.22 45.05
N VAL A 49 -56.87 -160.01 44.73
CA VAL A 49 -55.67 -159.49 44.04
C VAL A 49 -56.02 -158.95 42.67
N LYS A 50 -56.90 -159.61 41.91
CA LYS A 50 -57.37 -159.09 40.61
C LYS A 50 -58.18 -157.81 40.76
N ALA A 51 -59.10 -157.76 41.72
CA ALA A 51 -59.94 -156.58 41.99
C ALA A 51 -59.08 -155.39 42.45
N ALA A 52 -58.17 -155.60 43.39
CA ALA A 52 -57.26 -154.56 43.85
C ALA A 52 -56.27 -154.13 42.76
N LYS A 53 -55.81 -155.06 41.91
CA LYS A 53 -54.98 -154.74 40.73
C LYS A 53 -55.75 -153.94 39.68
N ALA A 54 -57.04 -154.22 39.50
CA ALA A 54 -57.92 -153.47 38.59
C ALA A 54 -58.32 -152.11 39.17
N ALA A 55 -58.33 -151.97 40.51
CA ALA A 55 -58.58 -150.73 41.22
C ALA A 55 -57.36 -149.79 41.25
N LEU A 56 -56.17 -150.27 40.86
CA LEU A 56 -55.02 -149.41 40.62
C LEU A 56 -55.36 -148.42 39.50
N ASN A 57 -55.28 -147.13 39.81
CA ASN A 57 -55.72 -146.03 38.97
C ASN A 57 -54.56 -145.13 38.53
N GLY A 58 -53.32 -145.58 38.66
CA GLY A 58 -52.14 -144.76 38.34
C GLY A 58 -52.04 -144.34 36.89
N ASP A 59 -52.51 -145.17 35.94
CA ASP A 59 -52.52 -144.81 34.52
C ASP A 59 -53.51 -143.67 34.26
N SER A 60 -54.69 -143.70 34.87
CA SER A 60 -55.70 -142.63 34.78
C SER A 60 -55.27 -141.37 35.52
N ASN A 61 -54.67 -141.50 36.70
CA ASN A 61 -54.14 -140.38 37.48
C ASN A 61 -53.01 -139.66 36.72
N LEU A 62 -52.08 -140.41 36.12
CA LEU A 62 -51.01 -139.84 35.30
C LEU A 62 -51.58 -139.17 34.05
N ALA A 63 -52.55 -139.78 33.37
CA ALA A 63 -53.21 -139.18 32.20
C ALA A 63 -53.96 -137.89 32.56
N ASN A 64 -54.68 -137.86 33.69
CA ASN A 64 -55.35 -136.66 34.19
C ASN A 64 -54.37 -135.56 34.59
N ALA A 65 -53.26 -135.92 35.25
CA ALA A 65 -52.19 -134.98 35.58
C ALA A 65 -51.56 -134.38 34.31
N LYS A 66 -51.29 -135.20 33.28
CA LYS A 66 -50.81 -134.73 31.98
C LYS A 66 -51.80 -133.78 31.31
N GLN A 67 -53.08 -134.13 31.28
CA GLN A 67 -54.11 -133.26 30.70
C GLN A 67 -54.20 -131.92 31.44
N ALA A 68 -54.22 -131.94 32.77
CA ALA A 68 -54.25 -130.73 33.59
C ALA A 68 -53.02 -129.83 33.35
N ALA A 69 -51.83 -130.43 33.23
CA ALA A 69 -50.59 -129.70 32.91
C ALA A 69 -50.57 -129.16 31.48
N GLN A 70 -51.07 -129.90 30.49
CA GLN A 70 -51.25 -129.40 29.12
C GLN A 70 -52.21 -128.19 29.08
N ASP A 71 -53.35 -128.28 29.79
CA ASP A 71 -54.33 -127.20 29.89
C ASP A 71 -53.76 -125.97 30.62
N ALA A 72 -52.90 -126.18 31.62
CA ALA A 72 -52.17 -125.12 32.31
C ALA A 72 -51.16 -124.44 31.37
N ILE A 73 -50.38 -125.22 30.62
CA ILE A 73 -49.42 -124.73 29.61
C ILE A 73 -50.14 -123.95 28.51
N ASP A 74 -51.35 -124.35 28.11
CA ASP A 74 -52.12 -123.60 27.12
C ASP A 74 -52.49 -122.19 27.59
N LYS A 75 -52.72 -122.01 28.89
CA LYS A 75 -53.05 -120.72 29.52
C LYS A 75 -51.83 -119.82 29.76
N LEU A 76 -50.61 -120.33 29.57
CA LEU A 76 -49.38 -119.54 29.61
C LEU A 76 -49.34 -118.61 28.38
N ASN A 77 -49.27 -117.30 28.62
CA ASN A 77 -49.52 -116.29 27.58
C ASN A 77 -48.23 -115.73 26.96
N ASN A 78 -47.08 -116.01 27.58
CA ASN A 78 -45.80 -115.45 27.17
C ASN A 78 -44.97 -116.41 26.30
N LEU A 79 -45.14 -117.72 26.46
CA LEU A 79 -44.49 -118.72 25.61
C LEU A 79 -44.81 -118.54 24.11
N ASN A 80 -43.80 -118.73 23.26
CA ASN A 80 -44.00 -118.85 21.81
C ASN A 80 -44.50 -120.25 21.42
N ASP A 81 -44.90 -120.45 20.16
CA ASP A 81 -45.52 -121.70 19.71
C ASP A 81 -44.55 -122.90 19.84
N ALA A 82 -43.25 -122.68 19.59
CA ALA A 82 -42.22 -123.73 19.67
C ALA A 82 -41.93 -124.16 21.12
N GLN A 83 -41.86 -123.19 22.04
CA GLN A 83 -41.69 -123.41 23.48
C GLN A 83 -42.92 -124.08 24.09
N LYS A 84 -44.13 -123.63 23.72
CA LYS A 84 -45.39 -124.23 24.18
C LYS A 84 -45.52 -125.68 23.68
N ALA A 85 -45.15 -125.95 22.43
CA ALA A 85 -45.09 -127.32 21.90
C ALA A 85 -44.06 -128.20 22.63
N ALA A 86 -42.86 -127.67 22.90
CA ALA A 86 -41.83 -128.40 23.64
C ALA A 86 -42.23 -128.68 25.09
N ALA A 87 -42.89 -127.73 25.76
CA ALA A 87 -43.43 -127.89 27.11
C ALA A 87 -44.50 -129.00 27.17
N LYS A 88 -45.43 -129.00 26.20
CA LYS A 88 -46.43 -130.08 26.07
C LYS A 88 -45.80 -131.44 25.80
N ALA A 89 -44.80 -131.51 24.92
CA ALA A 89 -44.07 -132.73 24.64
C ALA A 89 -43.32 -133.26 25.89
N ALA A 90 -42.80 -132.37 26.74
CA ALA A 90 -42.18 -132.76 28.01
C ALA A 90 -43.21 -133.36 28.99
N VAL A 91 -44.40 -132.79 29.08
CA VAL A 91 -45.53 -133.35 29.85
C VAL A 91 -45.95 -134.72 29.29
N ASP A 92 -46.05 -134.86 27.97
CA ASP A 92 -46.40 -136.13 27.31
C ASP A 92 -45.38 -137.24 27.59
N ASN A 93 -44.10 -136.89 27.66
CA ASN A 93 -43.02 -137.84 27.90
C ASN A 93 -42.80 -138.19 29.39
N ALA A 94 -43.44 -137.49 30.32
CA ALA A 94 -43.30 -137.79 31.75
C ALA A 94 -43.87 -139.19 32.09
N THR A 95 -43.14 -139.96 32.90
CA THR A 95 -43.52 -141.34 33.27
C THR A 95 -44.23 -141.44 34.62
N ASP A 96 -44.26 -140.35 35.38
CA ASP A 96 -44.90 -140.24 36.68
C ASP A 96 -45.40 -138.81 36.96
N ALA A 97 -46.19 -138.65 38.01
CA ALA A 97 -46.79 -137.37 38.40
C ALA A 97 -45.73 -136.30 38.73
N ALA A 98 -44.61 -136.69 39.35
CA ALA A 98 -43.53 -135.76 39.69
C ALA A 98 -42.85 -135.17 38.44
N GLY A 99 -42.65 -135.98 37.40
CA GLY A 99 -42.13 -135.53 36.11
C GLY A 99 -43.09 -134.60 35.36
N VAL A 100 -44.41 -134.83 35.49
CA VAL A 100 -45.43 -133.92 34.96
C VAL A 100 -45.38 -132.57 35.67
N THR A 101 -45.32 -132.56 37.01
CA THR A 101 -45.16 -131.34 37.81
C THR A 101 -43.88 -130.60 37.43
N ALA A 102 -42.73 -131.27 37.36
CA ALA A 102 -41.47 -130.65 36.99
C ALA A 102 -41.48 -130.04 35.57
N ALA A 103 -42.18 -130.68 34.62
CA ALA A 103 -42.36 -130.13 33.27
C ALA A 103 -43.27 -128.88 33.25
N SER A 104 -44.35 -128.90 34.05
CA SER A 104 -45.26 -127.75 34.22
C SER A 104 -44.54 -126.58 34.90
N ASP A 105 -43.83 -126.83 36.01
CA ASP A 105 -43.07 -125.81 36.75
C ASP A 105 -41.99 -125.17 35.85
N LYS A 106 -41.32 -125.98 35.01
CA LYS A 106 -40.34 -125.48 34.04
C LYS A 106 -40.99 -124.62 32.96
N ALA A 107 -42.21 -124.96 32.51
CA ALA A 107 -42.96 -124.16 31.56
C ALA A 107 -43.43 -122.84 32.16
N GLU A 108 -43.91 -122.84 33.41
CA GLU A 108 -44.28 -121.63 34.16
C GLU A 108 -43.07 -120.69 34.38
N ALA A 109 -41.92 -121.23 34.78
CA ALA A 109 -40.69 -120.45 34.93
C ALA A 109 -40.21 -119.86 33.59
N LEU A 110 -40.31 -120.63 32.50
CA LEU A 110 -40.01 -120.14 31.15
C LEU A 110 -40.99 -119.04 30.71
N ASP A 111 -42.29 -119.19 31.03
CA ASP A 111 -43.31 -118.18 30.74
C ASP A 111 -43.03 -116.87 31.49
N GLY A 112 -42.61 -116.94 32.75
CA GLY A 112 -42.14 -115.77 33.51
C GLY A 112 -40.97 -115.07 32.81
N ASN A 113 -39.91 -115.80 32.48
CA ASN A 113 -38.74 -115.23 31.78
C ASN A 113 -39.11 -114.64 30.39
N MET A 114 -40.05 -115.27 29.68
CA MET A 114 -40.56 -114.78 28.40
C MET A 114 -41.40 -113.51 28.56
N GLY A 115 -42.13 -113.38 29.66
CA GLY A 115 -42.85 -112.16 30.03
C GLY A 115 -41.89 -110.98 30.21
N ASP A 116 -40.82 -111.18 30.99
CA ASP A 116 -39.78 -110.17 31.21
C ASP A 116 -39.07 -109.78 29.89
N LEU A 117 -38.79 -110.75 29.02
CA LEU A 117 -38.20 -110.49 27.70
C LEU A 117 -39.13 -109.71 26.78
N LYS A 118 -40.44 -110.04 26.77
CA LYS A 118 -41.47 -109.30 26.02
C LYS A 118 -41.57 -107.86 26.48
N GLU A 119 -41.57 -107.62 27.78
CA GLU A 119 -41.59 -106.25 28.34
C GLU A 119 -40.34 -105.47 27.93
N SER A 120 -39.16 -106.10 27.99
CA SER A 120 -37.91 -105.47 27.56
C SER A 120 -37.89 -105.11 26.07
N VAL A 121 -38.53 -105.91 25.21
CA VAL A 121 -38.63 -105.66 23.76
C VAL A 121 -39.70 -104.61 23.43
N ALA A 122 -40.76 -104.49 24.24
CA ALA A 122 -41.80 -103.48 24.04
C ALA A 122 -41.27 -102.03 24.21
N ASP A 123 -40.20 -101.84 24.96
CA ASP A 123 -39.59 -100.53 25.24
C ASP A 123 -38.59 -100.05 24.16
N VAL A 124 -38.40 -100.81 23.08
CA VAL A 124 -37.41 -100.52 22.03
C VAL A 124 -37.65 -99.18 21.35
N ASP A 125 -38.88 -98.90 20.95
CA ASP A 125 -39.19 -97.66 20.22
C ASP A 125 -38.96 -96.43 21.10
N ALA A 126 -39.31 -96.52 22.40
CA ALA A 126 -39.05 -95.47 23.37
C ALA A 126 -37.54 -95.28 23.59
N THR A 127 -36.78 -96.38 23.70
CA THR A 127 -35.32 -96.33 23.83
C THR A 127 -34.68 -95.70 22.59
N LYS A 128 -35.05 -96.10 21.37
CA LYS A 128 -34.51 -95.52 20.12
C LYS A 128 -34.89 -94.05 19.90
N ALA A 129 -36.02 -93.61 20.43
CA ALA A 129 -36.43 -92.21 20.37
C ALA A 129 -35.67 -91.30 21.36
N SER A 130 -35.04 -91.89 22.40
CA SER A 130 -34.35 -91.18 23.47
C SER A 130 -33.07 -90.47 23.00
N VAL A 131 -32.65 -89.47 23.78
CA VAL A 131 -31.36 -88.77 23.61
C VAL A 131 -30.20 -89.76 23.78
N ASN A 132 -30.32 -90.67 24.76
CA ASN A 132 -29.27 -91.63 25.08
C ASN A 132 -28.98 -92.59 23.94
N TYR A 133 -29.99 -93.02 23.17
CA TYR A 133 -29.75 -93.80 21.96
C TYR A 133 -29.24 -92.93 20.80
N LYS A 134 -29.95 -91.84 20.47
CA LYS A 134 -29.64 -91.01 19.29
C LYS A 134 -28.21 -90.44 19.27
N ASN A 135 -27.66 -90.15 20.45
CA ASN A 135 -26.31 -89.61 20.60
C ASN A 135 -25.28 -90.65 21.06
N ALA A 136 -25.69 -91.91 21.27
CA ALA A 136 -24.74 -92.97 21.61
C ALA A 136 -23.77 -93.20 20.46
N ASP A 137 -22.61 -93.76 20.80
CA ASP A 137 -21.65 -94.20 19.80
C ASP A 137 -22.32 -95.20 18.85
N GLU A 138 -21.93 -95.14 17.57
CA GLU A 138 -22.48 -96.00 16.52
C GLU A 138 -22.34 -97.49 16.87
N GLU A 139 -21.27 -97.86 17.58
CA GLU A 139 -21.03 -99.22 18.07
C GLU A 139 -22.04 -99.64 19.16
N ALA A 140 -22.35 -98.75 20.11
CA ALA A 140 -23.32 -99.00 21.18
C ALA A 140 -24.75 -99.08 20.62
N GLN A 141 -25.10 -98.23 19.66
CA GLN A 141 -26.38 -98.30 18.93
C GLN A 141 -26.54 -99.65 18.22
N LYS A 142 -25.51 -100.08 17.46
CA LYS A 142 -25.50 -101.38 16.77
C LYS A 142 -25.60 -102.55 17.73
N ALA A 143 -24.91 -102.49 18.87
CA ALA A 143 -24.96 -103.53 19.89
C ALA A 143 -26.37 -103.67 20.50
N TYR A 144 -27.03 -102.55 20.80
CA TYR A 144 -28.42 -102.55 21.26
C TYR A 144 -29.38 -103.10 20.20
N ASP A 145 -29.24 -102.64 18.95
CA ASP A 145 -30.07 -103.10 17.84
C ASP A 145 -29.95 -104.60 17.59
N ALA A 146 -28.72 -105.14 17.64
CA ALA A 146 -28.47 -106.57 17.50
C ALA A 146 -29.03 -107.39 18.67
N ALA A 147 -28.92 -106.90 19.91
CA ALA A 147 -29.48 -107.58 21.08
C ALA A 147 -31.02 -107.62 21.01
N VAL A 148 -31.64 -106.52 20.57
CA VAL A 148 -33.08 -106.43 20.35
C VAL A 148 -33.54 -107.34 19.22
N GLU A 149 -32.80 -107.44 18.12
CA GLU A 149 -33.09 -108.37 17.02
C GLU A 149 -33.06 -109.83 17.51
N ALA A 150 -32.04 -110.21 18.30
CA ALA A 150 -31.94 -111.53 18.90
C ALA A 150 -33.09 -111.83 19.87
N ALA A 151 -33.49 -110.87 20.70
CA ALA A 151 -34.64 -111.00 21.59
C ALA A 151 -35.96 -111.14 20.82
N ASN A 152 -36.14 -110.36 19.75
CA ASN A 152 -37.31 -110.47 18.86
C ASN A 152 -37.43 -111.86 18.21
N ALA A 153 -36.30 -112.47 17.82
CA ALA A 153 -36.28 -113.83 17.26
C ALA A 153 -36.74 -114.92 18.25
N ILE A 154 -36.66 -114.64 19.55
CA ILE A 154 -37.17 -115.52 20.62
C ILE A 154 -38.64 -115.21 20.91
N VAL A 155 -39.00 -113.92 21.02
CA VAL A 155 -40.34 -113.45 21.41
C VAL A 155 -41.41 -113.65 20.33
N ALA A 156 -41.00 -113.70 19.06
CA ALA A 156 -41.91 -113.92 17.93
C ALA A 156 -42.80 -115.14 18.15
N LYS A 157 -44.04 -115.08 17.64
CA LYS A 157 -45.01 -116.18 17.77
C LYS A 157 -44.45 -117.50 17.21
N GLU A 158 -43.85 -117.44 16.02
CA GLU A 158 -43.07 -118.53 15.41
C GLU A 158 -41.57 -118.38 15.74
N GLY A 159 -41.26 -118.09 17.01
CA GLY A 159 -39.90 -117.87 17.50
C GLY A 159 -39.11 -119.16 17.73
N THR A 160 -37.84 -118.98 18.08
CA THR A 160 -36.95 -120.11 18.42
C THR A 160 -37.39 -120.82 19.70
N ASN A 161 -37.17 -122.14 19.80
CA ASN A 161 -37.40 -122.91 21.02
C ASN A 161 -36.26 -122.69 22.04
N ALA A 162 -36.10 -121.46 22.52
CA ALA A 162 -35.11 -121.10 23.52
C ALA A 162 -35.54 -121.61 24.90
N ASP A 163 -34.59 -122.18 25.65
CA ASP A 163 -34.84 -122.59 27.04
C ASP A 163 -34.74 -121.40 28.01
N SER A 164 -35.04 -121.64 29.29
CA SER A 164 -35.11 -120.59 30.31
C SER A 164 -33.78 -119.84 30.48
N ALA A 165 -32.65 -120.52 30.31
CA ALA A 165 -31.33 -119.91 30.39
C ALA A 165 -31.03 -119.04 29.16
N ALA A 166 -31.38 -119.51 27.96
CA ALA A 166 -31.22 -118.74 26.72
C ALA A 166 -32.10 -117.48 26.69
N VAL A 167 -33.36 -117.58 27.17
CA VAL A 167 -34.27 -116.43 27.31
C VAL A 167 -33.70 -115.40 28.31
N GLN A 168 -33.21 -115.88 29.46
CA GLN A 168 -32.59 -115.01 30.46
C GLN A 168 -31.30 -114.34 29.94
N ALA A 169 -30.47 -115.07 29.20
CA ALA A 169 -29.28 -114.51 28.56
C ALA A 169 -29.61 -113.44 27.52
N ALA A 170 -30.67 -113.64 26.71
CA ALA A 170 -31.14 -112.63 25.76
C ALA A 170 -31.67 -111.38 26.46
N LEU A 171 -32.43 -111.55 27.55
CA LEU A 171 -32.90 -110.45 28.40
C LEU A 171 -31.73 -109.65 28.99
N GLU A 172 -30.71 -110.33 29.52
CA GLU A 172 -29.51 -109.70 30.06
C GLU A 172 -28.71 -108.97 28.98
N GLN A 173 -28.62 -109.51 27.76
CA GLN A 173 -27.96 -108.84 26.64
C GLN A 173 -28.68 -107.56 26.23
N VAL A 174 -30.02 -107.56 26.14
CA VAL A 174 -30.79 -106.35 25.85
C VAL A 174 -30.60 -105.30 26.95
N LYS A 175 -30.66 -105.70 28.22
CA LYS A 175 -30.42 -104.79 29.36
C LYS A 175 -29.00 -104.22 29.35
N ALA A 176 -27.98 -105.07 29.21
CA ALA A 176 -26.59 -104.64 29.18
C ALA A 176 -26.29 -103.71 28.00
N ALA A 177 -26.82 -104.02 26.80
CA ALA A 177 -26.64 -103.17 25.63
C ALA A 177 -27.40 -101.84 25.76
N LYS A 178 -28.58 -101.83 26.40
CA LYS A 178 -29.32 -100.61 26.72
C LYS A 178 -28.57 -99.74 27.72
N ASP A 179 -28.00 -100.33 28.77
CA ASP A 179 -27.20 -99.63 29.78
C ASP A 179 -25.86 -99.13 29.21
N ALA A 180 -25.33 -99.80 28.18
CA ALA A 180 -24.13 -99.37 27.46
C ALA A 180 -24.37 -98.18 26.49
N LEU A 181 -25.63 -97.81 26.22
CA LEU A 181 -25.93 -96.59 25.48
C LEU A 181 -25.41 -95.38 26.26
N ASN A 182 -24.55 -94.60 25.60
CA ASN A 182 -23.78 -93.53 26.22
C ASN A 182 -24.09 -92.14 25.65
N GLY A 183 -25.21 -91.98 24.94
CA GLY A 183 -25.56 -90.74 24.27
C GLY A 183 -25.79 -89.55 25.19
N ASP A 184 -26.31 -89.76 26.39
CA ASP A 184 -26.48 -88.68 27.37
C ASP A 184 -25.12 -88.12 27.81
N SER A 185 -24.13 -89.00 28.05
CA SER A 185 -22.77 -88.61 28.40
C SER A 185 -22.06 -87.94 27.22
N ASN A 186 -22.20 -88.49 26.01
CA ASN A 186 -21.63 -87.91 24.80
C ASN A 186 -22.16 -86.50 24.55
N LEU A 187 -23.47 -86.30 24.67
CA LEU A 187 -24.08 -84.98 24.51
C LEU A 187 -23.63 -84.00 25.61
N ALA A 188 -23.56 -84.44 26.86
CA ALA A 188 -23.07 -83.61 27.96
C ALA A 188 -21.62 -83.15 27.75
N ASN A 189 -20.75 -84.06 27.30
CA ASN A 189 -19.35 -83.75 26.98
C ASN A 189 -19.26 -82.78 25.78
N ALA A 190 -20.05 -82.99 24.73
CA ALA A 190 -20.09 -82.09 23.57
C ALA A 190 -20.55 -80.68 23.99
N LYS A 191 -21.59 -80.58 24.83
CA LYS A 191 -22.05 -79.30 25.38
C LYS A 191 -20.96 -78.61 26.19
N GLN A 192 -20.25 -79.32 27.06
CA GLN A 192 -19.18 -78.74 27.86
C GLN A 192 -18.04 -78.23 26.98
N ALA A 193 -17.59 -79.03 26.00
CA ALA A 193 -16.55 -78.63 25.06
C ALA A 193 -16.94 -77.37 24.27
N ALA A 194 -18.19 -77.28 23.80
CA ALA A 194 -18.69 -76.11 23.11
C ALA A 194 -18.75 -74.87 24.02
N LYS A 195 -19.17 -75.00 25.29
CA LYS A 195 -19.15 -73.90 26.27
C LYS A 195 -17.72 -73.40 26.51
N ASP A 196 -16.76 -74.31 26.65
CA ASP A 196 -15.34 -73.98 26.84
C ASP A 196 -14.76 -73.28 25.60
N ALA A 197 -15.20 -73.67 24.40
CA ALA A 197 -14.83 -72.99 23.15
C ALA A 197 -15.40 -71.57 23.10
N ILE A 198 -16.69 -71.40 23.43
CA ILE A 198 -17.35 -70.08 23.52
C ILE A 198 -16.64 -69.16 24.52
N ASP A 199 -16.17 -69.69 25.65
CA ASP A 199 -15.42 -68.90 26.62
C ASP A 199 -14.11 -68.31 26.05
N LYS A 200 -13.48 -69.02 25.11
CA LYS A 200 -12.24 -68.61 24.44
C LYS A 200 -12.46 -67.63 23.29
N LEU A 201 -13.71 -67.38 22.89
CA LEU A 201 -14.05 -66.33 21.91
C LEU A 201 -13.79 -64.96 22.54
N ASN A 202 -12.92 -64.15 21.92
CA ASN A 202 -12.37 -62.94 22.54
C ASN A 202 -13.14 -61.66 22.17
N ASN A 203 -13.97 -61.73 21.14
CA ASN A 203 -14.68 -60.57 20.62
C ASN A 203 -16.10 -60.46 21.18
N LEU A 204 -16.75 -61.59 21.47
CA LEU A 204 -18.06 -61.61 22.12
C LEU A 204 -18.08 -60.88 23.47
N ASN A 205 -19.16 -60.14 23.72
CA ASN A 205 -19.45 -59.58 25.04
C ASN A 205 -20.09 -60.62 25.98
N GLU A 206 -20.23 -60.29 27.26
CA GLU A 206 -20.73 -61.25 28.27
C GLU A 206 -22.17 -61.70 28.00
N ALA A 207 -23.03 -60.80 27.50
CA ALA A 207 -24.42 -61.10 27.18
C ALA A 207 -24.54 -62.07 25.98
N GLN A 208 -23.70 -61.89 24.96
CA GLN A 208 -23.61 -62.77 23.80
C GLN A 208 -23.03 -64.14 24.17
N LYS A 209 -21.98 -64.19 25.02
CA LYS A 209 -21.45 -65.46 25.54
C LYS A 209 -22.50 -66.22 26.33
N ALA A 210 -23.24 -65.54 27.20
CA ALA A 210 -24.33 -66.15 27.97
C ALA A 210 -25.43 -66.71 27.05
N ALA A 211 -25.86 -65.95 26.04
CA ALA A 211 -26.86 -66.40 25.07
C ALA A 211 -26.37 -67.60 24.23
N ALA A 212 -25.10 -67.60 23.80
CA ALA A 212 -24.50 -68.71 23.08
C ALA A 212 -24.43 -69.98 23.93
N LYS A 213 -24.02 -69.89 25.21
CA LYS A 213 -24.02 -71.03 26.13
C LYS A 213 -25.43 -71.56 26.40
N ALA A 214 -26.43 -70.68 26.51
CA ALA A 214 -27.83 -71.09 26.64
C ALA A 214 -28.34 -71.83 25.39
N ALA A 215 -27.90 -71.43 24.19
CA ALA A 215 -28.22 -72.17 22.96
C ALA A 215 -27.59 -73.58 22.96
N VAL A 216 -26.34 -73.70 23.42
CA VAL A 216 -25.68 -75.01 23.62
C VAL A 216 -26.44 -75.86 24.64
N ASP A 217 -26.90 -75.27 25.74
CA ASP A 217 -27.68 -75.98 26.77
C ASP A 217 -29.01 -76.54 26.24
N ASN A 218 -29.67 -75.80 25.34
CA ASN A 218 -30.94 -76.20 24.74
C ASN A 218 -30.81 -77.24 23.61
N ALA A 219 -29.60 -77.52 23.11
CA ALA A 219 -29.42 -78.52 22.07
C ALA A 219 -29.75 -79.94 22.56
N THR A 220 -30.49 -80.71 21.76
CA THR A 220 -30.91 -82.08 22.11
C THR A 220 -30.04 -83.17 21.48
N ASP A 221 -29.12 -82.77 20.61
CA ASP A 221 -28.19 -83.65 19.91
C ASP A 221 -26.86 -82.93 19.58
N ALA A 222 -25.87 -83.71 19.13
CA ALA A 222 -24.56 -83.18 18.77
C ALA A 222 -24.61 -82.15 17.64
N ALA A 223 -25.52 -82.31 16.66
CA ALA A 223 -25.64 -81.38 15.53
C ALA A 223 -26.14 -80.00 15.99
N GLY A 224 -27.09 -79.94 16.93
CA GLY A 224 -27.55 -78.71 17.55
C GLY A 224 -26.46 -78.02 18.37
N VAL A 225 -25.61 -78.77 19.07
CA VAL A 225 -24.44 -78.23 19.78
C VAL A 225 -23.46 -77.58 18.81
N THR A 226 -23.12 -78.28 17.72
CA THR A 226 -22.23 -77.74 16.68
C THR A 226 -22.82 -76.49 16.05
N ALA A 227 -24.11 -76.49 15.67
CA ALA A 227 -24.76 -75.32 15.08
C ALA A 227 -24.78 -74.09 16.02
N ALA A 228 -24.94 -74.32 17.34
CA ALA A 228 -24.85 -73.25 18.33
C ALA A 228 -23.41 -72.70 18.46
N SER A 229 -22.40 -73.58 18.41
CA SER A 229 -20.98 -73.20 18.40
C SER A 229 -20.61 -72.39 17.15
N ASP A 230 -20.97 -72.88 15.96
CA ASP A 230 -20.71 -72.22 14.68
C ASP A 230 -21.33 -70.81 14.63
N LYS A 231 -22.55 -70.66 15.17
CA LYS A 231 -23.21 -69.36 15.27
C LYS A 231 -22.47 -68.40 16.21
N ALA A 232 -21.92 -68.91 17.32
CA ALA A 232 -21.13 -68.12 18.25
C ALA A 232 -19.79 -67.68 17.62
N GLU A 233 -19.12 -68.56 16.89
CA GLU A 233 -17.88 -68.25 16.15
C GLU A 233 -18.11 -67.20 15.06
N ALA A 234 -19.19 -67.33 14.28
CA ALA A 234 -19.55 -66.33 13.27
C ALA A 234 -19.85 -64.95 13.89
N LEU A 235 -20.56 -64.93 15.03
CA LEU A 235 -20.82 -63.70 15.77
C LEU A 235 -19.52 -63.10 16.33
N ASP A 236 -18.58 -63.92 16.82
CA ASP A 236 -17.27 -63.47 17.29
C ASP A 236 -16.48 -62.79 16.18
N GLY A 237 -16.47 -63.36 14.97
CA GLY A 237 -15.87 -62.73 13.80
C GLY A 237 -16.45 -61.36 13.49
N ASN A 238 -17.80 -61.24 13.47
CA ASN A 238 -18.47 -59.97 13.23
C ASN A 238 -18.19 -58.94 14.33
N MET A 239 -18.13 -59.39 15.59
CA MET A 239 -17.75 -58.53 16.73
C MET A 239 -16.30 -58.06 16.63
N GLY A 240 -15.39 -58.90 16.13
CA GLY A 240 -14.00 -58.50 15.85
C GLY A 240 -13.93 -57.36 14.84
N ASN A 241 -14.64 -57.50 13.72
CA ASN A 241 -14.72 -56.45 12.70
C ASN A 241 -15.31 -55.14 13.25
N LEU A 242 -16.35 -55.23 14.09
CA LEU A 242 -16.96 -54.05 14.72
C LEU A 242 -15.98 -53.37 15.69
N LYS A 243 -15.25 -54.13 16.52
CA LYS A 243 -14.22 -53.62 17.44
C LYS A 243 -13.12 -52.89 16.67
N GLU A 244 -12.63 -53.46 15.57
CA GLU A 244 -11.62 -52.82 14.73
C GLU A 244 -12.13 -51.52 14.11
N SER A 245 -13.38 -51.50 13.64
CA SER A 245 -13.99 -50.31 13.03
C SER A 245 -14.14 -49.11 13.97
N VAL A 246 -14.13 -49.31 15.29
CA VAL A 246 -14.20 -48.23 16.30
C VAL A 246 -12.87 -47.97 17.00
N ALA A 247 -11.84 -48.77 16.74
CA ALA A 247 -10.54 -48.67 17.42
C ALA A 247 -9.79 -47.37 17.11
N ASP A 248 -10.01 -46.76 15.94
CA ASP A 248 -9.31 -45.56 15.49
C ASP A 248 -10.11 -44.26 15.69
N LEU A 249 -11.06 -44.27 16.64
CA LEU A 249 -11.90 -43.12 16.99
C LEU A 249 -11.09 -41.84 17.23
N ASP A 250 -10.10 -41.90 18.12
CA ASP A 250 -9.32 -40.72 18.51
C ASP A 250 -8.52 -40.17 17.33
N THR A 251 -7.95 -41.06 16.51
CA THR A 251 -7.23 -40.70 15.28
C THR A 251 -8.17 -40.03 14.28
N THR A 252 -9.37 -40.59 14.09
CA THR A 252 -10.38 -40.02 13.18
C THR A 252 -10.81 -38.63 13.67
N LYS A 253 -11.10 -38.45 14.97
CA LYS A 253 -11.47 -37.16 15.56
C LYS A 253 -10.36 -36.11 15.52
N ALA A 254 -9.10 -36.54 15.58
CA ALA A 254 -7.96 -35.65 15.48
C ALA A 254 -7.70 -35.15 14.04
N SER A 255 -8.22 -35.85 13.03
CA SER A 255 -8.00 -35.55 11.61
C SER A 255 -8.67 -34.24 11.15
N GLY A 256 -8.10 -33.63 10.11
CA GLY A 256 -8.72 -32.50 9.41
C GLY A 256 -10.08 -32.87 8.80
N ASN A 257 -10.21 -34.10 8.29
CA ASN A 257 -11.45 -34.56 7.67
C ASN A 257 -12.63 -34.62 8.65
N TYR A 258 -12.39 -34.88 9.94
CA TYR A 258 -13.43 -34.76 10.97
C TYR A 258 -13.60 -33.31 11.41
N LYS A 259 -12.52 -32.63 11.83
CA LYS A 259 -12.59 -31.26 12.40
C LYS A 259 -13.25 -30.24 11.48
N ASN A 260 -13.02 -30.37 10.17
CA ASN A 260 -13.57 -29.46 9.15
C ASN A 260 -14.88 -29.98 8.53
N ALA A 261 -15.36 -31.17 8.91
CA ALA A 261 -16.62 -31.71 8.41
C ALA A 261 -17.81 -30.88 8.90
N ASP A 262 -18.93 -31.00 8.20
CA ASP A 262 -20.17 -30.39 8.66
C ASP A 262 -20.55 -30.93 10.04
N GLU A 263 -21.05 -30.05 10.91
CA GLU A 263 -21.44 -30.40 12.28
C GLU A 263 -22.43 -31.58 12.33
N LYS A 264 -23.35 -31.64 11.35
CA LYS A 264 -24.30 -32.77 11.21
C LYS A 264 -23.61 -34.09 10.90
N VAL A 265 -22.56 -34.06 10.09
CA VAL A 265 -21.79 -35.25 9.68
C VAL A 265 -20.90 -35.72 10.83
N GLN A 266 -20.25 -34.80 11.57
CA GLN A 266 -19.52 -35.12 12.81
C GLN A 266 -20.43 -35.84 13.82
N LYS A 267 -21.60 -35.27 14.10
CA LYS A 267 -22.59 -35.88 15.02
C LYS A 267 -23.07 -37.26 14.55
N ALA A 268 -23.21 -37.46 13.23
CA ALA A 268 -23.60 -38.76 12.69
C ALA A 268 -22.52 -39.84 12.91
N TYR A 269 -21.24 -39.48 12.71
CA TYR A 269 -20.11 -40.36 13.03
C TYR A 269 -20.03 -40.66 14.53
N ASP A 270 -20.14 -39.64 15.37
CA ASP A 270 -20.12 -39.79 16.83
C ASP A 270 -21.22 -40.74 17.32
N ALA A 271 -22.45 -40.54 16.84
CA ALA A 271 -23.58 -41.39 17.22
C ALA A 271 -23.43 -42.84 16.71
N ALA A 272 -22.84 -43.04 15.53
CA ALA A 272 -22.59 -44.38 15.01
C ALA A 272 -21.55 -45.13 15.85
N VAL A 273 -20.46 -44.45 16.23
CA VAL A 273 -19.42 -45.01 17.09
C VAL A 273 -19.94 -45.26 18.51
N GLU A 274 -20.75 -44.36 19.07
CA GLU A 274 -21.38 -44.56 20.37
C GLU A 274 -22.28 -45.81 20.38
N ALA A 275 -23.10 -46.00 19.35
CA ALA A 275 -23.94 -47.19 19.21
C ALA A 275 -23.10 -48.48 19.07
N ALA A 276 -22.02 -48.45 18.28
CA ALA A 276 -21.10 -49.58 18.16
C ALA A 276 -20.39 -49.89 19.49
N ASN A 277 -19.95 -48.86 20.22
CA ASN A 277 -19.35 -49.01 21.55
C ASN A 277 -20.30 -49.63 22.58
N ALA A 278 -21.59 -49.33 22.52
CA ALA A 278 -22.60 -49.98 23.37
C ALA A 278 -22.73 -51.50 23.11
N ILE A 279 -22.42 -51.95 21.89
CA ILE A 279 -22.40 -53.37 21.52
C ILE A 279 -21.08 -54.03 21.95
N VAL A 280 -19.94 -53.40 21.62
CA VAL A 280 -18.60 -54.00 21.86
C VAL A 280 -18.11 -53.93 23.30
N ALA A 281 -18.75 -53.09 24.14
CA ALA A 281 -18.48 -53.04 25.56
C ALA A 281 -18.58 -54.44 26.20
N LYS A 282 -17.77 -54.68 27.23
CA LYS A 282 -17.79 -55.96 27.96
C LYS A 282 -19.18 -56.30 28.49
N GLU A 283 -19.84 -55.32 29.09
CA GLU A 283 -21.25 -55.38 29.54
C GLU A 283 -22.18 -54.78 28.45
N GLY A 284 -21.98 -55.21 27.21
CA GLY A 284 -22.71 -54.72 26.05
C GLY A 284 -24.07 -55.39 25.86
N THR A 285 -24.82 -54.91 24.86
CA THR A 285 -26.10 -55.52 24.48
C THR A 285 -25.91 -56.91 23.86
N ASN A 286 -26.87 -57.82 24.06
CA ASN A 286 -26.91 -59.12 23.37
C ASN A 286 -27.35 -58.94 21.89
N ALA A 287 -26.56 -58.20 21.12
CA ALA A 287 -26.81 -57.96 19.71
C ALA A 287 -26.55 -59.23 18.90
N ASP A 288 -27.44 -59.57 17.99
CA ASP A 288 -27.24 -60.69 17.08
C ASP A 288 -26.31 -60.33 15.91
N SER A 289 -26.02 -61.32 15.06
CA SER A 289 -25.07 -61.15 13.95
C SER A 289 -25.50 -60.08 12.95
N ALA A 290 -26.81 -59.92 12.71
CA ALA A 290 -27.35 -58.91 11.81
C ALA A 290 -27.26 -57.51 12.43
N GLU A 291 -27.54 -57.38 13.73
CA GLU A 291 -27.42 -56.11 14.45
C GLU A 291 -25.95 -55.63 14.53
N VAL A 292 -25.01 -56.54 14.78
CA VAL A 292 -23.56 -56.24 14.77
C VAL A 292 -23.11 -55.79 13.38
N GLN A 293 -23.54 -56.50 12.32
CA GLN A 293 -23.22 -56.14 10.94
C GLN A 293 -23.81 -54.77 10.56
N ALA A 294 -25.05 -54.48 10.96
CA ALA A 294 -25.68 -53.18 10.72
C ALA A 294 -24.95 -52.04 11.45
N ALA A 295 -24.47 -52.27 12.68
CA ALA A 295 -23.67 -51.29 13.41
C ALA A 295 -22.31 -51.03 12.71
N LEU A 296 -21.66 -52.09 12.22
CA LEU A 296 -20.41 -51.99 11.47
C LEU A 296 -20.59 -51.15 10.19
N GLU A 297 -21.59 -51.47 9.38
CA GLU A 297 -21.91 -50.73 8.15
C GLU A 297 -22.23 -49.25 8.44
N LYS A 298 -22.93 -48.98 9.55
CA LYS A 298 -23.26 -47.60 9.95
C LYS A 298 -22.02 -46.80 10.34
N VAL A 299 -21.07 -47.39 11.08
CA VAL A 299 -19.79 -46.73 11.41
C VAL A 299 -18.98 -46.47 10.15
N GLN A 300 -18.84 -47.45 9.26
CA GLN A 300 -18.12 -47.31 8.00
C GLN A 300 -18.73 -46.22 7.10
N ALA A 301 -20.06 -46.22 6.94
CA ALA A 301 -20.76 -45.22 6.16
C ALA A 301 -20.62 -43.81 6.75
N ALA A 302 -20.76 -43.66 8.07
CA ALA A 302 -20.62 -42.35 8.71
C ALA A 302 -19.18 -41.82 8.65
N LYS A 303 -18.18 -42.71 8.76
CA LYS A 303 -16.76 -42.37 8.58
C LYS A 303 -16.45 -41.95 7.15
N ALA A 304 -16.98 -42.67 6.15
CA ALA A 304 -16.84 -42.32 4.74
C ALA A 304 -17.57 -41.02 4.37
N ALA A 305 -18.62 -40.65 5.11
CA ALA A 305 -19.35 -39.41 4.91
C ALA A 305 -18.63 -38.17 5.44
N LEU A 306 -17.58 -38.32 6.26
CA LEU A 306 -16.75 -37.20 6.73
C LEU A 306 -16.22 -36.40 5.53
N ASN A 307 -16.56 -35.12 5.48
CA ASN A 307 -16.37 -34.26 4.33
C ASN A 307 -15.47 -33.04 4.62
N GLY A 308 -14.72 -33.05 5.71
CA GLY A 308 -13.89 -31.93 6.13
C GLY A 308 -12.77 -31.58 5.17
N ASP A 309 -12.16 -32.56 4.52
CA ASP A 309 -11.10 -32.30 3.54
C ASP A 309 -11.67 -31.59 2.30
N SER A 310 -12.84 -32.01 1.81
CA SER A 310 -13.54 -31.34 0.71
C SER A 310 -14.01 -29.94 1.09
N ASN A 311 -14.57 -29.77 2.29
CA ASN A 311 -14.98 -28.47 2.81
C ASN A 311 -13.80 -27.48 2.88
N LEU A 312 -12.65 -27.93 3.41
CA LEU A 312 -11.45 -27.12 3.49
C LEU A 312 -10.92 -26.76 2.09
N ALA A 313 -10.86 -27.71 1.16
CA ALA A 313 -10.43 -27.46 -0.21
C ALA A 313 -11.32 -26.43 -0.92
N ASN A 314 -12.65 -26.55 -0.77
CA ASN A 314 -13.60 -25.59 -1.33
C ASN A 314 -13.43 -24.19 -0.71
N ALA A 315 -13.23 -24.10 0.61
CA ALA A 315 -12.98 -22.84 1.28
C ALA A 315 -11.67 -22.17 0.79
N LYS A 316 -10.60 -22.96 0.63
CA LYS A 316 -9.33 -22.48 0.06
C LYS A 316 -9.51 -21.94 -1.35
N GLN A 317 -10.19 -22.68 -2.22
CA GLN A 317 -10.45 -22.23 -3.59
C GLN A 317 -11.25 -20.93 -3.61
N ALA A 318 -12.32 -20.82 -2.81
CA ALA A 318 -13.13 -19.62 -2.73
C ALA A 318 -12.32 -18.41 -2.24
N ALA A 319 -11.43 -18.60 -1.26
CA ALA A 319 -10.55 -17.54 -0.76
C ALA A 319 -9.48 -17.14 -1.80
N GLN A 320 -8.91 -18.09 -2.54
CA GLN A 320 -7.98 -17.79 -3.63
C GLN A 320 -8.66 -16.99 -4.76
N ASP A 321 -9.87 -17.38 -5.15
CA ASP A 321 -10.68 -16.66 -6.14
C ASP A 321 -11.03 -15.24 -5.66
N ALA A 322 -11.25 -15.05 -4.35
CA ALA A 322 -11.48 -13.74 -3.76
C ALA A 322 -10.20 -12.89 -3.79
N ILE A 323 -9.04 -13.46 -3.45
CA ILE A 323 -7.74 -12.79 -3.52
C ILE A 323 -7.42 -12.36 -4.95
N ASP A 324 -7.75 -13.18 -5.95
CA ASP A 324 -7.54 -12.81 -7.36
C ASP A 324 -8.31 -11.56 -7.78
N LYS A 325 -9.50 -11.34 -7.20
CA LYS A 325 -10.36 -10.18 -7.46
C LYS A 325 -9.95 -8.91 -6.70
N LEU A 326 -8.98 -9.00 -5.78
CA LEU A 326 -8.39 -7.82 -5.13
C LEU A 326 -7.58 -7.03 -6.17
N ASN A 327 -7.85 -5.73 -6.31
CA ASN A 327 -7.36 -4.93 -7.44
C ASN A 327 -6.12 -4.09 -7.11
N ASN A 328 -5.82 -3.92 -5.82
CA ASN A 328 -4.76 -3.05 -5.36
C ASN A 328 -3.47 -3.80 -5.03
N LEU A 329 -3.57 -5.06 -4.61
CA LEU A 329 -2.41 -5.92 -4.37
C LEU A 329 -1.51 -6.07 -5.62
N ASN A 330 -0.20 -6.10 -5.40
CA ASN A 330 0.77 -6.50 -6.43
C ASN A 330 0.89 -8.03 -6.54
N GLU A 331 1.61 -8.54 -7.53
CA GLU A 331 1.70 -10.00 -7.79
C GLU A 331 2.33 -10.75 -6.62
N ALA A 332 3.42 -10.22 -6.05
CA ALA A 332 4.12 -10.86 -4.94
C ALA A 332 3.27 -10.95 -3.66
N GLN A 333 2.45 -9.92 -3.39
CA GLN A 333 1.48 -9.91 -2.29
C GLN A 333 0.33 -10.89 -2.53
N LYS A 334 -0.18 -10.98 -3.77
CA LYS A 334 -1.21 -11.97 -4.13
C LYS A 334 -0.69 -13.39 -3.97
N GLU A 335 0.52 -13.69 -4.44
CA GLU A 335 1.15 -14.99 -4.27
C GLU A 335 1.32 -15.35 -2.78
N ALA A 336 1.83 -14.41 -1.97
CA ALA A 336 1.98 -14.63 -0.53
C ALA A 336 0.63 -14.85 0.17
N ALA A 337 -0.41 -14.11 -0.20
CA ALA A 337 -1.76 -14.28 0.33
C ALA A 337 -2.35 -15.66 -0.05
N LYS A 338 -2.19 -16.09 -1.30
CA LYS A 338 -2.61 -17.43 -1.74
C LYS A 338 -1.85 -18.54 -1.02
N ALA A 339 -0.54 -18.39 -0.83
CA ALA A 339 0.27 -19.33 -0.07
C ALA A 339 -0.18 -19.42 1.40
N ALA A 340 -0.60 -18.30 2.01
CA ALA A 340 -1.17 -18.31 3.36
C ALA A 340 -2.50 -19.09 3.43
N VAL A 341 -3.35 -18.96 2.41
CA VAL A 341 -4.58 -19.76 2.27
C VAL A 341 -4.26 -21.25 2.09
N ASP A 342 -3.29 -21.59 1.24
CA ASP A 342 -2.87 -22.98 1.02
C ASP A 342 -2.34 -23.66 2.28
N ASN A 343 -1.63 -22.90 3.12
CA ASN A 343 -1.07 -23.40 4.38
C ASN A 343 -2.10 -23.50 5.51
N ALA A 344 -3.30 -22.96 5.36
CA ALA A 344 -4.35 -23.09 6.37
C ALA A 344 -4.79 -24.55 6.53
N THR A 345 -5.01 -24.98 7.77
CA THR A 345 -5.40 -26.38 8.10
C THR A 345 -6.87 -26.52 8.46
N ASP A 346 -7.57 -25.40 8.61
CA ASP A 346 -8.98 -25.31 8.93
C ASP A 346 -9.63 -24.08 8.28
N ALA A 347 -10.96 -24.01 8.34
CA ALA A 347 -11.73 -22.92 7.76
C ALA A 347 -11.39 -21.55 8.39
N ALA A 348 -11.11 -21.51 9.70
CA ALA A 348 -10.78 -20.28 10.41
C ALA A 348 -9.45 -19.69 9.94
N GLY A 349 -8.44 -20.52 9.69
CA GLY A 349 -7.16 -20.13 9.11
C GLY A 349 -7.31 -19.59 7.70
N VAL A 350 -8.17 -20.21 6.87
CA VAL A 350 -8.49 -19.71 5.52
C VAL A 350 -9.13 -18.33 5.59
N THR A 351 -10.13 -18.14 6.45
CA THR A 351 -10.77 -16.83 6.66
C THR A 351 -9.77 -15.78 7.13
N ALA A 352 -8.94 -16.10 8.13
CA ALA A 352 -7.94 -15.16 8.64
C ALA A 352 -6.89 -14.76 7.59
N ALA A 353 -6.49 -15.67 6.69
CA ALA A 353 -5.61 -15.37 5.58
C ALA A 353 -6.29 -14.45 4.54
N SER A 354 -7.55 -14.73 4.21
CA SER A 354 -8.35 -13.90 3.31
C SER A 354 -8.55 -12.48 3.87
N ASP A 355 -8.92 -12.34 5.14
CA ASP A 355 -9.14 -11.04 5.79
C ASP A 355 -7.86 -10.19 5.79
N LYS A 356 -6.70 -10.80 6.07
CA LYS A 356 -5.40 -10.12 5.98
C LYS A 356 -5.12 -9.61 4.56
N ALA A 357 -5.45 -10.39 3.54
CA ALA A 357 -5.30 -9.97 2.15
C ALA A 357 -6.22 -8.79 1.80
N THR A 358 -7.46 -8.80 2.28
CA THR A 358 -8.40 -7.67 2.10
C THR A 358 -7.93 -6.39 2.79
N VAL A 359 -7.40 -6.47 4.02
CA VAL A 359 -6.83 -5.30 4.71
C VAL A 359 -5.61 -4.77 3.96
N LEU A 360 -4.73 -5.65 3.50
CA LEU A 360 -3.58 -5.25 2.69
C LEU A 360 -4.00 -4.59 1.38
N ASP A 361 -5.05 -5.08 0.72
CA ASP A 361 -5.59 -4.49 -0.50
C ASP A 361 -6.13 -3.08 -0.27
N SER A 362 -6.81 -2.84 0.86
CA SER A 362 -7.24 -1.50 1.24
C SER A 362 -6.06 -0.55 1.41
N ASN A 363 -5.05 -0.93 2.20
CA ASN A 363 -3.85 -0.11 2.42
C ASN A 363 -3.09 0.15 1.12
N MET A 364 -3.04 -0.83 0.22
CA MET A 364 -2.44 -0.68 -1.11
C MET A 364 -3.24 0.28 -1.99
N GLY A 365 -4.58 0.31 -1.86
CA GLY A 365 -5.44 1.29 -2.52
C GLY A 365 -5.10 2.71 -2.10
N ASP A 366 -5.01 2.95 -0.79
CA ASP A 366 -4.64 4.26 -0.23
C ASP A 366 -3.23 4.70 -0.68
N LEU A 367 -2.27 3.76 -0.70
CA LEU A 367 -0.92 4.03 -1.20
C LEU A 367 -0.91 4.38 -2.69
N LYS A 368 -1.66 3.65 -3.52
CA LYS A 368 -1.81 3.94 -4.96
C LYS A 368 -2.41 5.32 -5.20
N GLU A 369 -3.44 5.69 -4.44
CA GLU A 369 -4.04 7.02 -4.52
C GLU A 369 -3.04 8.11 -4.12
N SER A 370 -2.27 7.89 -3.05
CA SER A 370 -1.29 8.86 -2.56
C SER A 370 -0.13 9.12 -3.53
N VAL A 371 0.15 8.23 -4.49
CA VAL A 371 1.19 8.42 -5.51
C VAL A 371 0.62 8.83 -6.88
N ALA A 372 -0.70 8.86 -7.03
CA ALA A 372 -1.35 9.12 -8.31
C ALA A 372 -1.13 10.55 -8.83
N ASP A 373 -0.95 11.52 -7.93
CA ASP A 373 -0.80 12.94 -8.27
C ASP A 373 0.66 13.43 -8.21
N VAL A 374 1.63 12.52 -8.34
CA VAL A 374 3.06 12.84 -8.29
C VAL A 374 3.44 13.94 -9.27
N ASP A 375 3.02 13.85 -10.53
CA ASP A 375 3.40 14.79 -11.58
C ASP A 375 2.81 16.18 -11.34
N ALA A 376 1.55 16.23 -10.88
CA ALA A 376 0.88 17.48 -10.52
C ALA A 376 1.57 18.14 -9.31
N THR A 377 1.96 17.34 -8.32
CA THR A 377 2.71 17.83 -7.15
C THR A 377 4.06 18.38 -7.57
N LYS A 378 4.83 17.67 -8.41
CA LYS A 378 6.15 18.12 -8.87
C LYS A 378 6.10 19.36 -9.77
N ALA A 379 5.00 19.57 -10.49
CA ALA A 379 4.80 20.78 -11.30
C ALA A 379 4.36 22.01 -10.48
N SER A 380 3.96 21.82 -9.21
CA SER A 380 3.45 22.90 -8.37
C SER A 380 4.53 23.89 -7.92
N VAL A 381 4.11 25.12 -7.62
CA VAL A 381 4.96 26.16 -7.00
C VAL A 381 5.50 25.66 -5.65
N ASN A 382 4.68 24.94 -4.89
CA ASN A 382 5.05 24.42 -3.58
C ASN A 382 6.18 23.38 -3.64
N TYR A 383 6.28 22.61 -4.72
CA TYR A 383 7.42 21.71 -4.92
C TYR A 383 8.62 22.43 -5.53
N THR A 384 8.43 23.15 -6.64
CA THR A 384 9.53 23.74 -7.43
C THR A 384 10.33 24.79 -6.67
N ASN A 385 9.71 25.50 -5.73
CA ASN A 385 10.38 26.48 -4.87
C ASN A 385 10.66 25.93 -3.45
N ALA A 386 10.35 24.67 -3.16
CA ALA A 386 10.66 24.06 -1.86
C ALA A 386 12.18 23.92 -1.68
N ASP A 387 12.59 23.75 -0.43
CA ASP A 387 13.97 23.43 -0.11
C ASP A 387 14.40 22.13 -0.79
N GLU A 388 15.65 22.07 -1.23
CA GLU A 388 16.20 20.90 -1.91
C GLU A 388 16.08 19.61 -1.08
N ALA A 389 16.19 19.73 0.25
CA ALA A 389 15.99 18.62 1.18
C ALA A 389 14.53 18.12 1.20
N ALA A 390 13.55 19.02 1.16
CA ALA A 390 12.13 18.66 1.12
C ALA A 390 11.75 18.02 -0.22
N GLN A 391 12.26 18.56 -1.34
CA GLN A 391 12.10 17.96 -2.67
C GLN A 391 12.65 16.53 -2.71
N LYS A 392 13.89 16.32 -2.25
CA LYS A 392 14.52 14.99 -2.18
C LYS A 392 13.77 14.03 -1.27
N ALA A 393 13.25 14.50 -0.13
CA ALA A 393 12.46 13.67 0.78
C ALA A 393 11.16 13.20 0.14
N TYR A 394 10.46 14.09 -0.58
CA TYR A 394 9.26 13.73 -1.33
C TYR A 394 9.57 12.75 -2.46
N ASP A 395 10.61 13.01 -3.25
CA ASP A 395 11.03 12.13 -4.34
C ASP A 395 11.41 10.74 -3.85
N ALA A 396 12.16 10.64 -2.75
CA ALA A 396 12.53 9.37 -2.14
C ALA A 396 11.31 8.61 -1.57
N ALA A 397 10.35 9.32 -0.96
CA ALA A 397 9.13 8.70 -0.47
C ALA A 397 8.28 8.14 -1.61
N ILE A 398 8.17 8.86 -2.73
CA ILE A 398 7.48 8.41 -3.94
C ILE A 398 8.20 7.22 -4.58
N GLU A 399 9.53 7.24 -4.68
CA GLU A 399 10.31 6.11 -5.20
C GLU A 399 10.07 4.84 -4.37
N ALA A 400 10.13 4.96 -3.03
CA ALA A 400 9.86 3.85 -2.13
C ALA A 400 8.42 3.32 -2.24
N ALA A 401 7.43 4.22 -2.35
CA ALA A 401 6.04 3.83 -2.57
C ALA A 401 5.85 3.12 -3.92
N ASN A 402 6.45 3.63 -5.00
CA ASN A 402 6.40 3.03 -6.33
C ASN A 402 7.03 1.64 -6.38
N ALA A 403 8.09 1.40 -5.62
CA ALA A 403 8.68 0.06 -5.49
C ALA A 403 7.71 -0.97 -4.88
N ILE A 404 6.70 -0.52 -4.13
CA ILE A 404 5.64 -1.36 -3.55
C ILE A 404 4.44 -1.48 -4.50
N VAL A 405 3.93 -0.36 -5.05
CA VAL A 405 2.72 -0.38 -5.90
C VAL A 405 2.93 -0.90 -7.31
N ALA A 406 4.18 -1.01 -7.78
CA ALA A 406 4.49 -1.63 -9.05
C ALA A 406 3.89 -3.05 -9.14
N LYS A 407 3.50 -3.46 -10.36
CA LYS A 407 2.93 -4.79 -10.60
C LYS A 407 3.87 -5.91 -10.11
N GLU A 408 5.16 -5.79 -10.46
CA GLU A 408 6.27 -6.62 -9.96
C GLU A 408 6.96 -5.91 -8.78
N GLY A 409 6.16 -5.46 -7.81
CA GLY A 409 6.61 -4.73 -6.64
C GLY A 409 7.09 -5.64 -5.51
N ALA A 410 7.61 -5.02 -4.44
CA ALA A 410 8.01 -5.72 -3.24
C ALA A 410 6.81 -6.39 -2.53
N ASN A 411 7.02 -7.56 -1.94
CA ASN A 411 6.05 -8.21 -1.05
C ASN A 411 6.00 -7.51 0.32
N ALA A 412 5.52 -6.27 0.36
CA ALA A 412 5.35 -5.50 1.58
C ALA A 412 4.09 -5.95 2.33
N ASP A 413 4.20 -6.12 3.64
CA ASP A 413 3.04 -6.38 4.50
C ASP A 413 2.23 -5.10 4.79
N SER A 414 1.10 -5.25 5.47
CA SER A 414 0.16 -4.15 5.73
C SER A 414 0.80 -2.99 6.50
N ALA A 415 1.71 -3.28 7.43
CA ALA A 415 2.42 -2.28 8.22
C ALA A 415 3.45 -1.53 7.37
N ALA A 416 4.20 -2.25 6.52
CA ALA A 416 5.16 -1.64 5.60
C ALA A 416 4.47 -0.74 4.56
N VAL A 417 3.32 -1.16 4.02
CA VAL A 417 2.50 -0.33 3.10
C VAL A 417 2.01 0.93 3.80
N GLN A 418 1.49 0.81 5.02
CA GLN A 418 1.00 1.96 5.79
C GLN A 418 2.14 2.93 6.14
N ALA A 419 3.32 2.42 6.51
CA ALA A 419 4.51 3.25 6.74
C ALA A 419 4.97 3.99 5.48
N ALA A 420 4.84 3.38 4.28
CA ALA A 420 5.14 4.05 3.02
C ALA A 420 4.13 5.16 2.72
N LEU A 421 2.84 4.91 2.96
CA LEU A 421 1.77 5.90 2.81
C LEU A 421 2.02 7.12 3.70
N GLU A 422 2.27 6.89 5.01
CA GLU A 422 2.55 7.96 5.97
C GLU A 422 3.79 8.78 5.57
N LYS A 423 4.84 8.13 5.03
CA LYS A 423 6.03 8.82 4.53
C LYS A 423 5.72 9.72 3.34
N VAL A 424 4.93 9.25 2.37
CA VAL A 424 4.52 10.08 1.22
C VAL A 424 3.72 11.29 1.69
N GLN A 425 2.73 11.08 2.56
CA GLN A 425 1.90 12.16 3.11
C GLN A 425 2.74 13.19 3.90
N ALA A 426 3.63 12.73 4.77
CA ALA A 426 4.50 13.60 5.56
C ALA A 426 5.47 14.39 4.68
N ALA A 427 6.09 13.75 3.69
CA ALA A 427 7.02 14.41 2.79
C ALA A 427 6.30 15.43 1.88
N LYS A 428 5.08 15.13 1.43
CA LYS A 428 4.24 16.05 0.67
C LYS A 428 3.84 17.27 1.50
N ALA A 429 3.47 17.07 2.77
CA ALA A 429 3.15 18.15 3.70
C ALA A 429 4.36 19.01 4.07
N ALA A 430 5.58 18.44 4.00
CA ALA A 430 6.83 19.16 4.26
C ALA A 430 7.29 20.04 3.10
N LEU A 431 6.67 19.94 1.92
CA LEU A 431 6.95 20.86 0.81
C LEU A 431 6.58 22.29 1.21
N ASN A 432 7.55 23.19 1.09
CA ASN A 432 7.50 24.55 1.64
C ASN A 432 7.73 25.64 0.59
N GLY A 433 7.60 25.33 -0.70
CA GLY A 433 7.87 26.26 -1.78
C GLY A 433 6.96 27.49 -1.81
N ASP A 434 5.69 27.34 -1.42
CA ASP A 434 4.77 28.48 -1.34
C ASP A 434 5.21 29.47 -0.25
N SER A 435 5.64 28.94 0.90
CA SER A 435 6.16 29.75 2.01
C SER A 435 7.49 30.40 1.65
N ASN A 436 8.38 29.66 1.01
CA ASN A 436 9.66 30.19 0.52
C ASN A 436 9.45 31.33 -0.47
N LEU A 437 8.54 31.17 -1.44
CA LEU A 437 8.22 32.22 -2.42
C LEU A 437 7.62 33.46 -1.75
N ALA A 438 6.67 33.28 -0.83
CA ALA A 438 6.07 34.39 -0.10
C ALA A 438 7.11 35.17 0.73
N ASN A 439 7.99 34.46 1.45
CA ASN A 439 9.06 35.07 2.24
C ASN A 439 10.06 35.82 1.35
N ALA A 440 10.43 35.26 0.19
CA ALA A 440 11.32 35.91 -0.76
C ALA A 440 10.70 37.17 -1.35
N LYS A 441 9.41 37.14 -1.71
CA LYS A 441 8.67 38.32 -2.18
C LYS A 441 8.68 39.42 -1.12
N GLN A 442 8.35 39.09 0.12
CA GLN A 442 8.34 40.06 1.22
C GLN A 442 9.73 40.68 1.42
N ALA A 443 10.78 39.85 1.50
CA ALA A 443 12.14 40.32 1.68
C ALA A 443 12.60 41.24 0.53
N ALA A 444 12.22 40.93 -0.71
CA ALA A 444 12.53 41.77 -1.87
C ALA A 444 11.74 43.08 -1.87
N GLN A 445 10.46 43.07 -1.47
CA GLN A 445 9.66 44.30 -1.31
C GLN A 445 10.26 45.21 -0.22
N ASP A 446 10.68 44.64 0.90
CA ASP A 446 11.36 45.37 1.99
C ASP A 446 12.71 45.95 1.54
N ALA A 447 13.44 45.22 0.68
CA ALA A 447 14.68 45.72 0.08
C ALA A 447 14.43 46.90 -0.88
N ILE A 448 13.38 46.83 -1.70
CA ILE A 448 12.97 47.92 -2.60
C ILE A 448 12.61 49.18 -1.81
N ASP A 449 11.97 49.05 -0.65
CA ASP A 449 11.65 50.20 0.20
C ASP A 449 12.89 50.96 0.67
N LYS A 450 14.00 50.24 0.89
CA LYS A 450 15.28 50.80 1.34
C LYS A 450 16.12 51.43 0.22
N LEU A 451 15.71 51.29 -1.05
CA LEU A 451 16.36 51.96 -2.18
C LEU A 451 16.11 53.48 -2.11
N ASN A 452 17.16 54.29 -2.20
CA ASN A 452 17.12 55.72 -1.82
C ASN A 452 16.98 56.68 -3.00
N ASN A 453 17.21 56.22 -4.22
CA ASN A 453 17.21 57.04 -5.43
C ASN A 453 15.95 56.84 -6.28
N LEU A 454 15.25 55.73 -6.11
CA LEU A 454 13.96 55.49 -6.75
C LEU A 454 12.85 56.42 -6.25
N ASN A 455 12.00 56.88 -7.16
CA ASN A 455 10.76 57.57 -6.83
C ASN A 455 9.61 56.57 -6.51
N ASP A 456 8.50 57.06 -5.96
CA ASP A 456 7.37 56.22 -5.51
C ASP A 456 6.74 55.40 -6.64
N ALA A 457 6.64 55.97 -7.85
CA ALA A 457 6.08 55.28 -9.01
C ALA A 457 6.98 54.13 -9.46
N GLN A 458 8.31 54.31 -9.42
CA GLN A 458 9.29 53.27 -9.72
C GLN A 458 9.32 52.18 -8.65
N LYS A 459 9.28 52.55 -7.36
CA LYS A 459 9.16 51.58 -6.27
C LYS A 459 7.89 50.75 -6.38
N SER A 460 6.76 51.39 -6.68
CA SER A 460 5.47 50.71 -6.87
C SER A 460 5.52 49.72 -8.04
N ALA A 461 6.09 50.13 -9.18
CA ALA A 461 6.26 49.24 -10.33
C ALA A 461 7.18 48.05 -10.02
N ALA A 462 8.29 48.28 -9.30
CA ALA A 462 9.21 47.22 -8.88
C ALA A 462 8.53 46.23 -7.93
N LYS A 463 7.78 46.71 -6.93
CA LYS A 463 7.00 45.84 -6.02
C LYS A 463 5.93 45.03 -6.76
N ALA A 464 5.25 45.63 -7.74
CA ALA A 464 4.28 44.90 -8.57
C ALA A 464 4.95 43.77 -9.37
N ALA A 465 6.16 43.99 -9.88
CA ALA A 465 6.93 42.94 -10.55
C ALA A 465 7.34 41.80 -9.60
N ILE A 466 7.70 42.12 -8.34
CA ILE A 466 7.95 41.11 -7.29
C ILE A 466 6.68 40.31 -7.00
N GLU A 467 5.53 40.97 -6.87
CA GLU A 467 4.26 40.30 -6.58
C GLU A 467 3.83 39.34 -7.69
N GLN A 468 4.12 39.67 -8.95
CA GLN A 468 3.82 38.82 -10.11
C GLN A 468 4.77 37.64 -10.28
N ALA A 469 5.92 37.62 -9.59
CA ALA A 469 6.87 36.53 -9.69
C ALA A 469 6.25 35.20 -9.21
N SER A 470 6.49 34.14 -9.96
CA SER A 470 6.01 32.78 -9.70
C SER A 470 7.10 31.84 -9.19
N SER A 471 8.35 32.32 -9.17
CA SER A 471 9.51 31.57 -8.69
C SER A 471 10.51 32.45 -7.94
N LEU A 472 11.37 31.82 -7.14
CA LEU A 472 12.46 32.50 -6.44
C LEU A 472 13.41 33.22 -7.40
N ALA A 473 13.67 32.64 -8.58
CA ALA A 473 14.53 33.24 -9.60
C ALA A 473 13.91 34.51 -10.22
N GLU A 474 12.60 34.51 -10.45
CA GLU A 474 11.88 35.70 -10.94
C GLU A 474 11.86 36.82 -9.89
N VAL A 475 11.68 36.48 -8.60
CA VAL A 475 11.80 37.45 -7.49
C VAL A 475 13.19 38.08 -7.48
N SER A 476 14.25 37.26 -7.56
CA SER A 476 15.64 37.77 -7.61
C SER A 476 15.86 38.69 -8.82
N THR A 477 15.43 38.26 -10.00
CA THR A 477 15.58 39.05 -11.25
C THR A 477 14.87 40.40 -11.17
N ALA A 478 13.66 40.44 -10.61
CA ALA A 478 12.93 41.68 -10.41
C ALA A 478 13.60 42.58 -9.36
N GLY A 479 14.16 42.01 -8.29
CA GLY A 479 14.96 42.73 -7.30
C GLY A 479 16.24 43.35 -7.88
N ASP A 480 16.96 42.60 -8.72
CA ASP A 480 18.16 43.09 -9.40
C ASP A 480 17.85 44.24 -10.36
N LYS A 481 16.74 44.13 -11.12
CA LYS A 481 16.26 45.23 -11.97
C LYS A 481 15.96 46.50 -11.16
N ALA A 482 15.35 46.37 -9.98
CA ALA A 482 15.08 47.50 -9.10
C ALA A 482 16.38 48.13 -8.57
N THR A 483 17.35 47.31 -8.17
CA THR A 483 18.67 47.76 -7.68
C THR A 483 19.48 48.47 -8.77
N ASN A 484 19.46 47.95 -9.99
CA ASN A 484 20.10 48.59 -11.14
C ASN A 484 19.44 49.93 -11.50
N LEU A 485 18.11 49.98 -11.47
CA LEU A 485 17.37 51.23 -11.67
C LEU A 485 17.72 52.27 -10.58
N ASP A 486 17.85 51.86 -9.32
CA ASP A 486 18.23 52.75 -8.22
C ASP A 486 19.62 53.36 -8.46
N SER A 487 20.58 52.54 -8.85
CA SER A 487 21.94 52.99 -9.17
C SER A 487 21.92 54.02 -10.31
N SER A 488 21.25 53.72 -11.41
CA SER A 488 21.11 54.68 -12.53
C SER A 488 20.31 55.92 -12.16
N MET A 489 19.33 55.83 -11.27
CA MET A 489 18.63 57.02 -10.74
C MET A 489 19.57 57.89 -9.90
N GLY A 490 20.48 57.28 -9.13
CA GLY A 490 21.56 57.98 -8.46
C GLY A 490 22.46 58.74 -9.43
N ASP A 491 22.85 58.08 -10.53
CA ASP A 491 23.65 58.70 -11.60
C ASP A 491 22.89 59.83 -12.30
N LEU A 492 21.59 59.67 -12.59
CA LEU A 492 20.75 60.72 -13.15
C LEU A 492 20.66 61.92 -12.22
N LYS A 493 20.48 61.68 -10.91
CA LYS A 493 20.45 62.74 -9.90
C LYS A 493 21.76 63.50 -9.83
N LYS A 494 22.89 62.79 -9.94
CA LYS A 494 24.23 63.41 -10.01
C LYS A 494 24.40 64.21 -11.30
N ALA A 495 24.10 63.62 -12.46
CA ALA A 495 24.20 64.27 -13.75
C ALA A 495 23.34 65.52 -13.82
N PHE A 496 22.10 65.49 -13.30
CA PHE A 496 21.22 66.64 -13.23
C PHE A 496 21.84 67.79 -12.42
N LYS A 497 22.34 67.50 -11.21
CA LYS A 497 23.01 68.51 -10.36
C LYS A 497 24.26 69.10 -11.00
N ASP A 498 25.12 68.26 -11.57
CA ASP A 498 26.35 68.69 -12.25
C ASP A 498 26.04 69.64 -13.44
N ASN A 499 24.82 69.56 -13.98
CA ASN A 499 24.36 70.38 -15.10
C ASN A 499 23.55 71.63 -14.68
N GLU A 500 23.14 71.80 -13.43
CA GLU A 500 22.33 72.95 -12.99
C GLU A 500 23.07 74.28 -13.20
N SER A 501 24.37 74.33 -12.93
CA SER A 501 25.18 75.55 -13.07
C SER A 501 25.48 75.92 -14.53
N ILE A 502 25.29 75.00 -15.47
CA ILE A 502 25.66 75.21 -16.88
C ILE A 502 24.83 76.33 -17.52
N LYS A 503 23.59 76.58 -17.07
CA LYS A 503 22.75 77.67 -17.59
C LYS A 503 23.35 79.07 -17.40
N ASN A 504 24.25 79.22 -16.43
CA ASN A 504 24.94 80.49 -16.16
C ASN A 504 26.32 80.56 -16.82
N SER A 505 26.74 79.52 -17.56
CA SER A 505 28.05 79.44 -18.20
C SER A 505 28.06 80.12 -19.57
N VAL A 506 29.24 80.58 -19.99
CA VAL A 506 29.50 81.11 -21.34
C VAL A 506 29.07 80.11 -22.43
N SER A 507 29.22 78.81 -22.15
CA SER A 507 28.84 77.73 -23.07
C SER A 507 27.34 77.68 -23.33
N TYR A 508 26.49 78.02 -22.37
CA TYR A 508 25.04 78.02 -22.58
C TYR A 508 24.53 79.40 -23.02
N VAL A 509 24.91 80.49 -22.35
CA VAL A 509 24.30 81.82 -22.60
C VAL A 509 24.52 82.35 -24.02
N ASN A 510 25.60 81.92 -24.68
CA ASN A 510 25.93 82.31 -26.05
C ASN A 510 25.70 81.18 -27.07
N ALA A 511 25.12 80.05 -26.64
CA ALA A 511 24.81 78.95 -27.55
C ALA A 511 23.68 79.32 -28.51
N SER A 512 23.61 78.62 -29.63
CA SER A 512 22.49 78.70 -30.56
C SER A 512 21.18 78.30 -29.88
N ALA A 513 20.07 78.95 -30.25
CA ALA A 513 18.78 78.81 -29.57
C ALA A 513 18.24 77.37 -29.57
N ASP A 514 18.51 76.59 -30.64
CA ASP A 514 18.16 75.18 -30.72
C ASP A 514 18.94 74.31 -29.72
N LYS A 515 20.23 74.62 -29.49
CA LYS A 515 21.08 73.90 -28.53
C LYS A 515 20.74 74.24 -27.08
N GLN A 516 20.41 75.51 -26.81
CA GLN A 516 19.86 75.92 -25.51
C GLN A 516 18.56 75.16 -25.22
N LYS A 517 17.64 75.14 -26.19
CA LYS A 517 16.38 74.40 -26.06
C LYS A 517 16.60 72.91 -25.84
N ALA A 518 17.51 72.27 -26.60
CA ALA A 518 17.81 70.85 -26.43
C ALA A 518 18.37 70.54 -25.04
N PHE A 519 19.24 71.41 -24.50
CA PHE A 519 19.75 71.29 -23.13
C PHE A 519 18.64 71.48 -22.09
N ASP A 520 17.76 72.47 -22.27
CA ASP A 520 16.63 72.71 -21.38
C ASP A 520 15.60 71.57 -21.39
N ASP A 521 15.29 71.04 -22.57
CA ASP A 521 14.39 69.90 -22.73
C ASP A 521 14.97 68.64 -22.06
N ALA A 522 16.28 68.39 -22.20
CA ALA A 522 16.96 67.27 -21.53
C ALA A 522 16.98 67.44 -20.00
N MET A 523 17.29 68.65 -19.50
CA MET A 523 17.17 68.98 -18.06
C MET A 523 15.74 68.79 -17.57
N LYS A 524 14.74 69.26 -18.31
CA LYS A 524 13.33 69.09 -17.94
C LYS A 524 12.94 67.61 -17.91
N ALA A 525 13.32 66.83 -18.92
CA ALA A 525 12.99 65.40 -18.98
C ALA A 525 13.62 64.61 -17.82
N ALA A 526 14.88 64.92 -17.47
CA ALA A 526 15.54 64.40 -16.27
C ALA A 526 14.81 64.82 -14.99
N SER A 527 14.42 66.10 -14.89
CA SER A 527 13.67 66.64 -13.76
C SER A 527 12.30 65.98 -13.57
N ASP A 528 11.56 65.74 -14.67
CA ASP A 528 10.25 65.10 -14.63
C ASP A 528 10.35 63.69 -13.99
N VAL A 529 11.39 62.91 -14.34
CA VAL A 529 11.65 61.57 -13.76
C VAL A 529 12.12 61.65 -12.31
N LEU A 530 13.03 62.57 -11.98
CA LEU A 530 13.47 62.79 -10.60
C LEU A 530 12.31 63.24 -9.69
N ASN A 531 11.30 63.89 -10.24
CA ASN A 531 10.12 64.40 -9.53
C ASN A 531 8.88 63.49 -9.64
N GLY A 532 9.06 62.20 -9.87
CA GLY A 532 8.01 61.20 -9.70
C GLY A 532 7.42 60.63 -10.99
N LYS A 533 7.87 61.04 -12.17
CA LYS A 533 7.50 60.35 -13.41
C LYS A 533 8.11 58.94 -13.42
N GLN A 534 7.30 57.93 -13.73
CA GLN A 534 7.77 56.56 -13.87
C GLN A 534 8.73 56.45 -15.08
N ALA A 535 9.84 55.75 -14.88
CA ALA A 535 10.81 55.43 -15.91
C ALA A 535 11.51 54.11 -15.57
N ASP A 536 11.73 53.29 -16.58
CA ASP A 536 12.53 52.07 -16.45
C ASP A 536 14.04 52.35 -16.55
N TYR A 537 14.85 51.31 -16.34
CA TYR A 537 16.31 51.41 -16.34
C TYR A 537 16.84 52.02 -17.64
N LYS A 538 16.30 51.57 -18.78
CA LYS A 538 16.74 52.04 -20.09
C LYS A 538 16.40 53.51 -20.28
N THR A 539 15.19 53.94 -19.90
CA THR A 539 14.76 55.34 -20.02
C THR A 539 15.63 56.26 -19.18
N VAL A 540 15.97 55.85 -17.94
CA VAL A 540 16.87 56.62 -17.07
C VAL A 540 18.26 56.74 -17.68
N LEU A 541 18.81 55.65 -18.21
CA LEU A 541 20.10 55.66 -18.89
C LEU A 541 20.10 56.57 -20.14
N ASP A 542 19.05 56.49 -20.95
CA ASP A 542 18.87 57.34 -22.13
C ASP A 542 18.78 58.82 -21.75
N LEU A 543 18.18 59.17 -20.61
CA LEU A 543 18.15 60.55 -20.09
C LEU A 543 19.52 61.04 -19.66
N ILE A 544 20.33 60.22 -18.98
CA ILE A 544 21.71 60.55 -18.61
C ILE A 544 22.53 60.85 -19.87
N ILE A 545 22.44 59.98 -20.87
CA ILE A 545 23.14 60.14 -22.15
C ILE A 545 22.66 61.39 -22.88
N SER A 546 21.34 61.61 -22.93
CA SER A 546 20.75 62.79 -23.58
C SER A 546 21.22 64.08 -22.93
N LEU A 547 21.31 64.11 -21.60
CA LEU A 547 21.79 65.27 -20.86
C LEU A 547 23.27 65.55 -21.13
N SER A 548 24.12 64.51 -21.12
CA SER A 548 25.53 64.65 -21.47
C SER A 548 25.71 65.15 -22.90
N ASN A 549 25.00 64.55 -23.86
CA ASN A 549 25.06 64.95 -25.26
C ASN A 549 24.56 66.38 -25.47
N ALA A 550 23.48 66.78 -24.81
CA ALA A 550 22.96 68.14 -24.92
C ALA A 550 23.94 69.17 -24.35
N LYS A 551 24.60 68.85 -23.22
CA LYS A 551 25.66 69.67 -22.63
C LYS A 551 26.84 69.82 -23.59
N ASP A 552 27.34 68.72 -24.14
CA ASP A 552 28.54 68.74 -24.98
C ASP A 552 28.30 69.37 -26.35
N ASN A 553 27.04 69.37 -26.82
CA ASN A 553 26.62 70.05 -28.04
C ASN A 553 26.40 71.56 -27.88
N LEU A 554 26.54 72.13 -26.68
CA LEU A 554 26.49 73.57 -26.47
C LEU A 554 27.66 74.25 -27.20
N ASP A 555 27.34 75.12 -28.15
CA ASP A 555 28.30 75.82 -28.99
C ASP A 555 28.62 77.24 -28.50
N GLY A 556 28.10 77.65 -27.34
CA GLY A 556 28.20 79.03 -26.88
C GLY A 556 29.62 79.49 -26.61
N ALA A 557 30.52 78.62 -26.14
CA ALA A 557 31.94 78.96 -25.99
C ALA A 557 32.60 79.21 -27.36
N LYS A 558 32.21 78.43 -28.37
CA LYS A 558 32.70 78.60 -29.75
C LYS A 558 32.15 79.89 -30.35
N ASN A 559 30.84 80.14 -30.20
CA ASN A 559 30.19 81.35 -30.69
C ASN A 559 30.76 82.61 -30.03
N PHE A 560 30.95 82.58 -28.71
CA PHE A 560 31.56 83.68 -27.96
C PHE A 560 33.00 83.98 -28.41
N ASN A 561 33.81 82.95 -28.66
CA ASN A 561 35.16 83.12 -29.21
C ASN A 561 35.15 83.63 -30.66
N ASN A 562 34.19 83.19 -31.47
CA ASN A 562 33.99 83.74 -32.82
C ASN A 562 33.60 85.22 -32.75
N SER A 563 32.70 85.62 -31.86
CA SER A 563 32.37 87.04 -31.62
C SER A 563 33.59 87.85 -31.20
N LYS A 564 34.46 87.33 -30.32
CA LYS A 564 35.75 87.97 -30.00
C LYS A 564 36.62 88.12 -31.24
N GLN A 565 36.67 87.11 -32.10
CA GLN A 565 37.48 87.17 -33.32
C GLN A 565 36.94 88.19 -34.32
N VAL A 566 35.64 88.15 -34.62
CA VAL A 566 34.98 89.14 -35.47
C VAL A 566 35.18 90.56 -34.93
N ALA A 567 35.07 90.74 -33.62
CA ALA A 567 35.34 92.02 -32.97
C ALA A 567 36.78 92.49 -33.17
N LYS A 568 37.78 91.60 -33.05
CA LYS A 568 39.18 91.92 -33.35
C LYS A 568 39.38 92.29 -34.82
N ASP A 569 38.72 91.58 -35.73
CA ASP A 569 38.77 91.88 -37.17
C ASP A 569 38.15 93.26 -37.45
N VAL A 570 37.09 93.65 -36.73
CA VAL A 570 36.55 95.01 -36.76
C VAL A 570 37.58 96.04 -36.27
N ILE A 571 38.28 95.77 -35.15
CA ILE A 571 39.34 96.66 -34.65
C ILE A 571 40.45 96.82 -35.69
N ASP A 572 40.84 95.74 -36.38
CA ASP A 572 41.86 95.78 -37.43
C ASP A 572 41.48 96.71 -38.58
N ASN A 573 40.19 96.74 -38.94
CA ASN A 573 39.65 97.55 -40.03
C ASN A 573 39.35 99.01 -39.68
N LEU A 574 39.51 99.43 -38.41
CA LEU A 574 39.44 100.85 -38.04
C LEU A 574 40.68 101.58 -38.59
N ALA A 575 40.47 102.49 -39.53
CA ALA A 575 41.54 103.02 -40.39
C ALA A 575 42.43 104.06 -39.72
N ASN A 576 41.94 104.72 -38.66
CA ASN A 576 42.55 105.92 -38.08
C ASN A 576 43.18 105.65 -36.71
N LEU A 577 42.89 104.50 -36.10
CA LEU A 577 43.61 104.01 -34.92
C LEU A 577 45.04 103.58 -35.25
N ASN A 578 45.98 103.91 -34.36
CA ASN A 578 47.36 103.44 -34.42
C ASN A 578 47.53 102.01 -33.88
N ASP A 579 48.70 101.39 -34.10
CA ASP A 579 48.94 99.99 -33.75
C ASP A 579 48.82 99.74 -32.22
N ALA A 580 49.22 100.70 -31.38
CA ALA A 580 49.16 100.58 -29.92
C ALA A 580 47.70 100.62 -29.41
N GLN A 581 46.89 101.54 -29.93
CA GLN A 581 45.46 101.65 -29.61
C GLN A 581 44.68 100.40 -30.06
N LYS A 582 45.01 99.84 -31.24
CA LYS A 582 44.43 98.57 -31.71
C LYS A 582 44.78 97.40 -30.80
N VAL A 583 46.04 97.30 -30.35
CA VAL A 583 46.47 96.26 -29.39
C VAL A 583 45.70 96.35 -28.08
N THR A 584 45.54 97.55 -27.53
CA THR A 584 44.79 97.77 -26.28
C THR A 584 43.31 97.42 -26.43
N ALA A 585 42.65 97.81 -27.53
CA ALA A 585 41.26 97.44 -27.82
C ALA A 585 41.08 95.91 -27.96
N LYS A 586 42.01 95.21 -28.63
CA LYS A 586 41.98 93.74 -28.74
C LYS A 586 42.23 93.04 -27.40
N LYS A 587 43.03 93.64 -26.51
CA LYS A 587 43.24 93.14 -25.15
C LYS A 587 41.95 93.21 -24.33
N GLU A 588 41.21 94.32 -24.40
CA GLU A 588 39.89 94.43 -23.77
C GLU A 588 38.91 93.36 -24.29
N ILE A 589 38.88 93.11 -25.61
CA ILE A 589 38.06 92.04 -26.22
C ILE A 589 38.48 90.65 -25.71
N ASN A 590 39.78 90.38 -25.62
CA ASN A 590 40.28 89.10 -25.08
C ASN A 590 39.87 88.88 -23.63
N SER A 591 39.94 89.93 -22.80
CA SER A 591 39.55 89.92 -21.39
C SER A 591 38.04 89.93 -21.18
N ALA A 592 37.22 90.14 -22.21
CA ALA A 592 35.77 90.13 -22.09
C ALA A 592 35.26 88.76 -21.65
N THR A 593 34.36 88.75 -20.67
CA THR A 593 33.72 87.52 -20.14
C THR A 593 32.27 87.38 -20.58
N GLN A 594 31.71 88.41 -21.24
CA GLN A 594 30.33 88.45 -21.74
C GLN A 594 30.25 89.23 -23.06
N GLU A 595 29.21 88.97 -23.86
CA GLU A 595 29.05 89.53 -25.21
C GLU A 595 28.94 91.07 -25.19
N ASN A 596 28.21 91.61 -24.22
CA ASN A 596 28.09 93.06 -24.01
C ASN A 596 29.46 93.74 -23.76
N ALA A 597 30.40 93.06 -23.11
CA ALA A 597 31.74 93.59 -22.88
C ALA A 597 32.56 93.62 -24.19
N ILE A 598 32.38 92.63 -25.09
CA ILE A 598 32.95 92.66 -26.44
C ILE A 598 32.36 93.83 -27.23
N THR A 599 31.02 93.97 -27.23
CA THR A 599 30.34 95.09 -27.91
C THR A 599 30.82 96.45 -27.38
N ASN A 600 30.96 96.60 -26.07
CA ASN A 600 31.44 97.83 -25.44
C ASN A 600 32.89 98.14 -25.83
N ALA A 601 33.78 97.14 -25.85
CA ALA A 601 35.18 97.32 -26.28
C ALA A 601 35.26 97.77 -27.75
N VAL A 602 34.47 97.17 -28.64
CA VAL A 602 34.37 97.60 -30.05
C VAL A 602 33.83 99.02 -30.18
N ASN A 603 32.78 99.37 -29.43
CA ASN A 603 32.19 100.72 -29.48
C ASN A 603 33.15 101.79 -28.94
N LYS A 604 33.88 101.50 -27.86
CA LYS A 604 34.95 102.39 -27.37
C LYS A 604 36.02 102.62 -28.44
N ALA A 605 36.46 101.56 -29.11
CA ALA A 605 37.46 101.67 -30.16
C ALA A 605 36.95 102.44 -31.39
N LYS A 606 35.68 102.26 -31.78
CA LYS A 606 35.04 103.07 -32.83
C LYS A 606 34.99 104.55 -32.49
N ASN A 607 34.58 104.88 -31.26
CA ASN A 607 34.58 106.27 -30.78
C ASN A 607 35.99 106.87 -30.78
N LEU A 608 36.99 106.08 -30.37
CA LEU A 608 38.39 106.50 -30.46
C LEU A 608 38.83 106.72 -31.92
N ASP A 609 38.42 105.86 -32.85
CA ASP A 609 38.68 106.05 -34.30
C ASP A 609 38.06 107.35 -34.83
N ASP A 610 36.81 107.65 -34.46
CA ASP A 610 36.14 108.92 -34.81
C ASP A 610 36.87 110.15 -34.27
N LEU A 611 37.38 110.07 -33.03
CA LEU A 611 38.20 111.13 -32.44
C LEU A 611 39.55 111.25 -33.13
N MET A 612 40.15 110.13 -33.54
CA MET A 612 41.38 110.12 -34.32
C MET A 612 41.16 110.74 -35.71
N ILE A 613 40.02 110.53 -36.37
CA ILE A 613 39.66 111.24 -37.62
C ILE A 613 39.67 112.75 -37.38
N LYS A 614 39.01 113.21 -36.31
CA LYS A 614 39.00 114.64 -35.96
C LYS A 614 40.40 115.15 -35.69
N LEU A 615 41.25 114.37 -35.02
CA LEU A 615 42.63 114.75 -34.74
C LEU A 615 43.46 114.85 -36.03
N HIS A 616 43.31 113.91 -36.96
CA HIS A 616 43.92 114.01 -38.29
C HIS A 616 43.49 115.29 -39.02
N ALA A 617 42.18 115.57 -39.07
CA ALA A 617 41.64 116.78 -39.69
C ALA A 617 42.14 118.05 -38.99
N ALA A 618 42.22 118.06 -37.66
CA ALA A 618 42.75 119.18 -36.89
C ALA A 618 44.25 119.37 -37.12
N ILE A 619 45.04 118.30 -37.28
CA ILE A 619 46.46 118.38 -37.66
C ILE A 619 46.62 118.94 -39.08
N GLU A 620 45.73 118.58 -40.01
CA GLU A 620 45.74 119.06 -41.38
C GLU A 620 45.41 120.56 -41.45
N VAL A 621 44.32 120.97 -40.80
CA VAL A 621 43.99 122.38 -40.54
C VAL A 621 45.16 123.08 -39.84
N ALA A 622 45.81 122.40 -38.90
CA ALA A 622 46.90 122.98 -38.17
C ALA A 622 48.15 123.19 -39.05
N THR A 623 48.37 122.30 -40.01
CA THR A 623 49.44 122.40 -41.01
C THR A 623 49.15 123.53 -42.00
N GLN A 624 47.89 123.73 -42.41
CA GLN A 624 47.47 124.87 -43.23
C GLN A 624 47.59 126.20 -42.48
N THR A 625 47.40 126.21 -41.16
CA THR A 625 47.54 127.44 -40.38
C THR A 625 48.99 127.96 -40.36
N ARG A 626 50.00 127.09 -40.51
CA ARG A 626 51.43 127.48 -40.54
C ARG A 626 51.79 128.41 -41.71
N VAL A 627 50.98 128.47 -42.77
CA VAL A 627 51.19 129.36 -43.92
C VAL A 627 50.36 130.65 -43.86
N THR A 628 49.58 130.85 -42.80
CA THR A 628 48.76 132.05 -42.63
C THR A 628 49.54 133.18 -41.98
N VAL A 629 49.15 134.43 -42.26
CA VAL A 629 49.74 135.64 -41.66
C VAL A 629 49.62 135.62 -40.13
N ARG A 630 48.55 135.01 -39.59
CA ARG A 630 48.36 134.79 -38.16
C ARG A 630 49.51 134.00 -37.52
N TYR A 631 50.04 132.98 -38.19
CA TYR A 631 51.18 132.20 -37.71
C TYR A 631 52.53 132.87 -38.03
N LEU A 632 52.71 133.37 -39.25
CA LEU A 632 53.98 133.97 -39.73
C LEU A 632 54.38 135.25 -38.99
N ASN A 633 53.41 135.95 -38.40
CA ASN A 633 53.62 137.17 -37.59
C ASN A 633 53.30 136.97 -36.10
N ALA A 634 52.92 135.77 -35.65
CA ALA A 634 52.77 135.47 -34.22
C ALA A 634 54.12 135.47 -33.49
N SER A 635 54.14 135.67 -32.17
CA SER A 635 55.40 135.62 -31.41
C SER A 635 56.09 134.24 -31.51
N PRO A 636 57.43 134.17 -31.41
CA PRO A 636 58.18 132.92 -31.50
C PRO A 636 57.70 131.85 -30.50
N GLU A 637 57.35 132.24 -29.28
CA GLU A 637 56.91 131.34 -28.21
C GLU A 637 55.53 130.72 -28.52
N LEU A 638 54.62 131.48 -29.11
CA LEU A 638 53.29 130.99 -29.52
C LEU A 638 53.39 130.04 -30.71
N ARG A 639 54.32 130.29 -31.65
CA ARG A 639 54.61 129.35 -32.75
C ARG A 639 55.24 128.06 -32.25
N GLU A 640 56.19 128.13 -31.33
CA GLU A 640 56.84 126.94 -30.77
C GLU A 640 55.84 126.09 -29.97
N ALA A 641 54.97 126.74 -29.18
CA ALA A 641 53.91 126.07 -28.45
C ALA A 641 52.92 125.36 -29.41
N TYR A 642 52.48 126.07 -30.45
CA TYR A 642 51.64 125.51 -31.51
C TYR A 642 52.30 124.32 -32.22
N ASP A 643 53.57 124.46 -32.60
CA ASP A 643 54.35 123.41 -33.25
C ASP A 643 54.57 122.18 -32.36
N LYS A 644 54.74 122.37 -31.05
CA LYS A 644 54.83 121.26 -30.09
C LYS A 644 53.52 120.48 -30.01
N VAL A 645 52.37 121.17 -29.91
CA VAL A 645 51.06 120.49 -29.90
C VAL A 645 50.83 119.75 -31.22
N VAL A 646 51.17 120.36 -32.36
CA VAL A 646 51.10 119.71 -33.67
C VAL A 646 52.02 118.49 -33.75
N LYS A 647 53.24 118.58 -33.21
CA LYS A 647 54.20 117.47 -33.17
C LYS A 647 53.69 116.32 -32.30
N LEU A 648 53.22 116.60 -31.08
CA LEU A 648 52.63 115.62 -30.17
C LEU A 648 51.40 114.95 -30.80
N SER A 649 50.55 115.73 -31.45
CA SER A 649 49.39 115.21 -32.17
C SER A 649 49.83 114.31 -33.33
N LYS A 650 50.87 114.68 -34.08
CA LYS A 650 51.49 113.87 -35.14
C LYS A 650 52.10 112.56 -34.63
N GLU A 651 52.73 112.58 -33.45
CA GLU A 651 53.29 111.40 -32.81
C GLU A 651 52.19 110.40 -32.39
N VAL A 652 51.00 110.87 -32.03
CA VAL A 652 49.86 110.02 -31.68
C VAL A 652 49.16 109.44 -32.91
N VAL A 653 48.97 110.22 -33.98
CA VAL A 653 48.38 109.71 -35.24
C VAL A 653 49.35 108.89 -36.09
N ALA A 654 50.64 108.89 -35.78
CA ALA A 654 51.60 108.02 -36.43
C ALA A 654 51.20 106.55 -36.25
N LYS A 655 51.45 105.72 -37.27
CA LYS A 655 51.11 104.28 -37.23
C LYS A 655 51.68 103.55 -36.01
N ASN A 656 52.90 103.88 -35.61
CA ASN A 656 53.58 103.37 -34.40
C ASN A 656 53.51 104.38 -33.24
N GLY A 657 52.44 105.17 -33.18
CA GLY A 657 52.25 106.21 -32.18
C GLY A 657 51.96 105.68 -30.78
N ASN A 658 51.91 106.60 -29.82
CA ASN A 658 51.63 106.26 -28.43
C ASN A 658 50.16 105.81 -28.23
N ASP A 659 49.92 104.95 -27.24
CA ASP A 659 48.58 104.47 -26.87
C ASP A 659 47.79 105.56 -26.15
N ALA A 660 47.14 106.42 -26.93
CA ALA A 660 46.30 107.51 -26.44
C ALA A 660 44.84 107.05 -26.33
N ASN A 661 44.20 107.24 -25.18
CA ASN A 661 42.78 106.95 -25.02
C ASN A 661 41.90 108.11 -25.53
N ALA A 662 40.57 107.94 -25.51
CA ALA A 662 39.62 108.93 -26.04
C ALA A 662 39.74 110.32 -25.38
N ASN A 663 40.04 110.36 -24.08
CA ASN A 663 40.23 111.63 -23.37
C ASN A 663 41.54 112.30 -23.81
N ASP A 664 42.61 111.52 -24.00
CA ASP A 664 43.91 112.04 -24.44
C ASP A 664 43.78 112.70 -25.83
N ILE A 665 43.03 112.08 -26.75
CA ILE A 665 42.77 112.63 -28.09
C ILE A 665 41.93 113.91 -28.02
N GLN A 666 40.90 113.96 -27.17
CA GLN A 666 40.11 115.16 -26.96
C GLN A 666 40.95 116.30 -26.38
N LEU A 667 41.87 116.00 -25.46
CA LEU A 667 42.78 116.99 -24.89
C LEU A 667 43.74 117.55 -25.96
N LEU A 668 44.24 116.69 -26.85
CA LEU A 668 45.06 117.10 -27.99
C LEU A 668 44.28 117.97 -29.00
N LEU A 669 43.04 117.59 -29.31
CA LEU A 669 42.14 118.39 -30.16
C LEU A 669 41.91 119.79 -29.57
N GLN A 670 41.59 119.84 -28.28
CA GLN A 670 41.35 121.10 -27.59
C GLN A 670 42.62 121.95 -27.48
N ALA A 671 43.78 121.31 -27.28
CA ALA A 671 45.06 122.02 -27.27
C ALA A 671 45.45 122.53 -28.66
N LEU A 672 45.16 121.79 -29.73
CA LEU A 672 45.35 122.26 -31.11
C LEU A 672 44.49 123.50 -31.35
N GLU A 673 43.21 123.45 -31.02
CA GLU A 673 42.28 124.56 -31.19
C GLU A 673 42.67 125.78 -30.33
N THR A 674 43.06 125.56 -29.07
CA THR A 674 43.51 126.62 -28.16
C THR A 674 44.80 127.26 -28.66
N ALA A 675 45.79 126.45 -29.05
CA ALA A 675 47.05 126.96 -29.59
C ALA A 675 46.83 127.69 -30.93
N GLN A 676 45.91 127.22 -31.77
CA GLN A 676 45.54 127.85 -33.03
C GLN A 676 44.90 129.23 -32.81
N ASN A 677 43.96 129.32 -31.87
CA ASN A 677 43.24 130.55 -31.54
C ASN A 677 44.13 131.60 -30.84
N ALA A 678 45.22 131.17 -30.21
CA ALA A 678 46.14 132.09 -29.54
C ALA A 678 47.15 132.78 -30.48
N LEU A 679 47.25 132.38 -31.75
CA LEU A 679 48.10 133.04 -32.75
C LEU A 679 47.62 134.48 -33.02
N ASN A 680 48.46 135.48 -32.78
CA ASN A 680 48.05 136.88 -32.60
C ASN A 680 48.52 137.91 -33.67
N GLY A 681 48.96 137.49 -34.85
CA GLY A 681 49.36 138.43 -35.93
C GLY A 681 48.19 139.29 -36.44
N LYS A 682 48.37 140.62 -36.60
CA LYS A 682 47.35 141.62 -37.01
C LYS A 682 47.76 142.41 -38.29
N GLU A 683 46.78 142.83 -39.10
CA GLU A 683 46.91 143.41 -40.47
C GLU A 683 46.91 144.98 -40.48
N ILE A 684 47.61 145.65 -41.42
CA ILE A 684 47.73 147.15 -41.55
C ILE A 684 47.30 147.62 -42.97
N VAL A 685 46.55 148.74 -43.11
CA VAL A 685 46.04 149.31 -44.40
C VAL A 685 46.15 150.86 -44.45
N THR A 686 46.50 151.47 -45.60
CA THR A 686 46.23 152.90 -46.03
C THR A 686 46.07 153.03 -47.58
N PRO A 687 45.50 154.12 -48.16
CA PRO A 687 44.54 154.09 -49.30
C PRO A 687 45.03 154.43 -50.73
N ASP A 688 44.15 154.12 -51.70
CA ASP A 688 43.99 154.51 -53.13
C ASP A 688 44.57 153.61 -54.25
N SER A 689 43.69 152.78 -54.84
CA SER A 689 43.41 152.74 -56.30
C SER A 689 42.40 151.61 -56.58
N SER A 690 41.15 151.98 -56.91
CA SER A 690 40.11 151.05 -57.37
C SER A 690 40.20 150.83 -58.89
N GLN A 691 40.76 149.70 -59.31
CA GLN A 691 40.52 149.07 -60.62
C GLN A 691 40.75 147.55 -60.54
N ASN A 692 39.78 146.80 -61.10
CA ASN A 692 39.87 145.59 -61.93
C ASN A 692 41.13 144.70 -61.80
N ASN A 693 41.04 143.37 -61.69
CA ASN A 693 40.49 142.47 -62.70
C ASN A 693 40.66 140.99 -62.25
N GLN A 694 39.73 140.12 -62.69
CA GLN A 694 39.83 138.65 -62.87
C GLN A 694 40.17 137.76 -61.65
N THR A 695 39.57 136.59 -61.41
CA THR A 695 38.73 135.70 -62.22
C THR A 695 38.05 134.68 -61.30
N ASP A 696 36.84 134.32 -61.70
CA ASP A 696 36.23 132.99 -61.67
C ASP A 696 35.75 132.28 -60.40
N SER A 697 34.47 131.90 -60.56
CA SER A 697 33.83 130.63 -60.22
C SER A 697 32.97 130.57 -58.97
N ASN A 698 31.67 130.63 -59.25
CA ASN A 698 30.64 129.68 -58.84
C ASN A 698 30.49 129.40 -57.34
N SER A 699 29.31 129.73 -56.82
CA SER A 699 28.36 128.73 -56.31
C SER A 699 27.13 129.46 -55.77
N ASP A 700 25.99 129.34 -56.46
CA ASP A 700 24.71 129.49 -55.79
C ASP A 700 23.61 128.80 -56.59
N SER A 701 23.06 127.73 -56.03
CA SER A 701 21.76 127.21 -56.43
C SER A 701 20.98 126.73 -55.20
N LYS A 702 20.11 127.63 -54.76
CA LYS A 702 18.82 127.36 -54.12
C LYS A 702 18.11 126.14 -54.72
N LEU A 703 17.47 125.36 -53.87
CA LEU A 703 16.14 124.75 -54.07
C LEU A 703 15.67 124.27 -52.69
N GLU A 704 14.78 125.01 -52.04
CA GLU A 704 13.31 124.93 -52.10
C GLU A 704 12.69 123.74 -51.34
N ASN A 705 11.72 124.15 -50.55
CA ASN A 705 10.94 123.47 -49.53
C ASN A 705 9.64 122.95 -50.13
N LYS A 706 9.14 121.78 -49.68
CA LYS A 706 7.72 121.62 -49.27
C LYS A 706 7.43 120.27 -48.59
N THR A 707 7.19 120.35 -47.28
CA THR A 707 6.02 119.84 -46.54
C THR A 707 5.40 118.48 -46.87
N ALA A 708 5.24 117.62 -45.85
CA ALA A 708 3.94 117.37 -45.19
C ALA A 708 4.05 116.34 -44.02
N ASN A 709 3.56 116.76 -42.85
CA ASN A 709 3.12 115.95 -41.69
C ASN A 709 1.62 115.54 -41.96
N PRO A 710 0.82 114.82 -41.11
CA PRO A 710 1.02 114.64 -39.67
C PRO A 710 0.51 113.36 -38.96
N SER A 711 0.80 113.35 -37.64
CA SER A 711 -0.13 113.01 -36.52
C SER A 711 -0.33 111.51 -36.24
N LYS A 712 -0.40 110.96 -35.02
CA LYS A 712 -0.52 111.36 -33.57
C LYS A 712 -0.53 109.99 -32.83
N ALA A 713 -0.39 109.77 -31.52
CA ALA A 713 -0.10 110.56 -30.32
C ALA A 713 -0.06 109.60 -29.11
N THR A 714 0.63 110.04 -28.05
CA THR A 714 0.28 109.92 -26.60
C THR A 714 0.26 108.53 -25.95
N ALA A 715 0.66 108.32 -24.70
CA ALA A 715 0.66 109.21 -23.52
C ALA A 715 1.64 108.67 -22.45
N THR A 716 2.49 109.51 -21.83
CA THR A 716 2.47 109.95 -20.40
C THR A 716 2.71 108.86 -19.34
N ALA A 717 3.45 109.07 -18.24
CA ALA A 717 3.71 110.30 -17.50
C ALA A 717 4.84 110.13 -16.45
N LYS A 718 5.53 111.25 -16.20
CA LYS A 718 5.83 111.87 -14.88
C LYS A 718 6.79 111.12 -13.92
N ASN A 719 7.94 111.68 -13.53
CA ASN A 719 8.27 112.93 -12.79
C ASN A 719 9.10 112.42 -11.57
N LYS A 720 10.14 113.00 -10.99
CA LYS A 720 10.47 114.40 -10.64
C LYS A 720 11.89 114.30 -10.02
N VAL A 721 12.94 114.93 -10.55
CA VAL A 721 13.45 116.28 -10.26
C VAL A 721 13.75 116.54 -8.78
N SER A 722 15.00 116.88 -8.46
CA SER A 722 15.46 118.14 -7.82
C SER A 722 16.90 117.98 -7.28
N THR A 723 17.84 118.95 -7.27
CA THR A 723 17.97 120.32 -7.81
C THR A 723 19.35 120.86 -7.38
N SER A 724 19.86 121.82 -8.19
CA SER A 724 20.59 123.06 -7.76
C SER A 724 22.06 122.97 -7.33
N GLU A 725 22.93 123.96 -7.57
CA GLU A 725 22.71 125.39 -7.85
C GLU A 725 23.96 126.12 -8.43
N LYS A 726 23.71 127.08 -9.33
CA LYS A 726 24.28 128.45 -9.49
C LYS A 726 25.78 128.78 -9.77
N LEU A 727 25.96 129.37 -10.97
CA LEU A 727 26.68 130.62 -11.38
C LEU A 727 26.87 131.72 -10.29
N PRO A 728 27.73 132.79 -10.42
CA PRO A 728 27.98 133.60 -11.65
C PRO A 728 29.36 134.35 -11.81
N GLN A 729 29.54 134.98 -13.00
CA GLN A 729 30.12 136.33 -13.38
C GLN A 729 31.38 136.90 -12.66
N THR A 730 32.25 137.78 -13.18
CA THR A 730 32.60 138.53 -14.42
C THR A 730 33.84 139.37 -14.02
N GLY A 731 34.76 139.73 -14.92
CA GLY A 731 35.69 140.83 -14.64
C GLY A 731 37.05 140.79 -15.36
N ASP A 732 37.06 141.34 -16.57
CA ASP A 732 38.09 142.14 -17.26
C ASP A 732 39.54 142.20 -16.71
N THR A 733 40.53 141.82 -17.53
CA THR A 733 41.66 142.65 -18.05
C THR A 733 42.89 141.83 -18.48
N SER A 734 43.70 142.44 -19.33
CA SER A 734 44.75 141.93 -20.22
C SER A 734 45.88 141.07 -19.62
N ASP A 735 46.58 140.36 -20.53
CA ASP A 735 47.94 139.79 -20.41
C ASP A 735 48.17 138.33 -19.96
N ASN A 736 47.30 137.36 -20.34
CA ASN A 736 47.50 135.95 -19.91
C ASN A 736 47.47 134.83 -20.98
N ASN A 737 47.41 135.12 -22.28
CA ASN A 737 47.28 134.05 -23.30
C ASN A 737 48.51 133.14 -23.49
N VAL A 738 49.70 133.51 -23.01
CA VAL A 738 50.92 132.66 -23.11
C VAL A 738 50.98 131.62 -21.99
N SER A 739 50.46 131.93 -20.80
CA SER A 739 50.49 131.03 -19.62
C SER A 739 49.53 129.85 -19.77
N ILE A 740 48.37 130.07 -20.41
CA ILE A 740 47.35 129.03 -20.61
C ILE A 740 47.86 127.94 -21.56
N ILE A 741 48.53 128.29 -22.66
CA ILE A 741 49.07 127.30 -23.62
C ILE A 741 50.22 126.49 -23.01
N GLY A 742 51.07 127.14 -22.20
CA GLY A 742 52.16 126.47 -21.47
C GLY A 742 51.67 125.43 -20.47
N ALA A 743 50.56 125.71 -19.77
CA ALA A 743 49.93 124.75 -18.86
C ALA A 743 49.30 123.56 -19.62
N THR A 744 48.60 123.81 -20.73
CA THR A 744 47.99 122.75 -21.56
C THR A 744 49.05 121.84 -22.19
N LEU A 745 50.20 122.40 -22.61
CA LEU A 745 51.33 121.63 -23.13
C LEU A 745 52.05 120.79 -22.07
N ALA A 746 52.18 121.28 -20.84
CA ALA A 746 52.79 120.53 -19.73
C ALA A 746 51.93 119.32 -19.34
N SER A 747 50.60 119.45 -19.35
CA SER A 747 49.68 118.32 -19.15
C SER A 747 49.76 117.28 -20.28
N ILE A 748 49.97 117.71 -21.54
CA ILE A 748 50.06 116.82 -22.70
C ILE A 748 51.44 116.14 -22.78
N ALA A 749 52.53 116.83 -22.44
CA ALA A 749 53.87 116.23 -22.41
C ALA A 749 54.01 115.15 -21.32
N GLY A 750 53.29 115.30 -20.21
CA GLY A 750 53.19 114.26 -19.17
C GLY A 750 52.37 113.04 -19.61
N LEU A 751 51.38 113.23 -20.49
CA LEU A 751 50.55 112.16 -21.06
C LEU A 751 51.29 111.34 -22.14
N PHE A 752 52.28 111.92 -22.83
CA PHE A 752 52.98 111.28 -23.96
C PHE A 752 54.47 110.97 -23.73
N GLY A 753 54.98 111.15 -22.51
CA GLY A 753 56.25 110.53 -22.09
C GLY A 753 57.49 110.93 -22.89
N LEU A 754 57.59 112.18 -23.35
CA LEU A 754 58.81 112.70 -23.99
C LEU A 754 59.55 113.66 -23.06
N GLY A 755 60.33 113.06 -22.15
CA GLY A 755 61.22 113.80 -21.24
C GLY A 755 61.97 112.92 -20.25
N SER A 756 62.88 112.04 -20.70
CA SER A 756 64.19 111.74 -20.06
C SER A 756 64.85 110.46 -20.61
N LEU A 757 65.85 110.64 -21.49
CA LEU A 757 67.01 109.77 -21.58
C LEU A 757 68.10 110.39 -20.68
N TYR A 758 68.28 109.91 -19.44
CA TYR A 758 69.57 109.91 -18.74
C TYR A 758 69.55 108.95 -17.52
N LYS A 759 70.18 107.77 -17.71
CA LYS A 759 70.99 106.96 -16.78
C LYS A 759 70.54 106.74 -15.32
N LYS A 760 70.27 105.47 -14.96
CA LYS A 760 71.16 104.49 -14.25
C LYS A 760 70.27 103.37 -13.66
N LYS A 761 70.45 102.10 -14.08
CA LYS A 761 71.33 101.05 -13.52
C LYS A 761 70.74 100.34 -12.28
N GLU A 762 70.69 99.00 -12.41
CA GLU A 762 70.87 97.96 -11.37
C GLU A 762 69.78 97.91 -10.27
N ASP A 763 69.28 96.78 -9.76
CA ASP A 763 69.63 95.36 -9.87
C ASP A 763 68.49 94.52 -9.19
N LYS A 764 68.41 93.25 -9.58
CA LYS A 764 67.68 92.09 -9.00
C LYS A 764 66.22 91.82 -9.35
#